data_AF-A0A8T0JET6-F1
#
_entry.id   AF-A0A8T0JET6-F1
#
_cell.length_a   1.000
_cell.length_b   1.000
_cell.length_c   1.000
_cell.angle_alpha   90.00
_cell.angle_beta   90.00
_cell.angle_gamma   90.00
#
_symmetry.space_group_name_H-M   'P 1'
#
loop_
_entity.id
_entity.type
_entity.pdbx_description
1 polymer ?
#
loop_
_entity_poly.entity_id
_entity_poly.type
_entity_poly.pdbx_seq_one_letter_code
_entity_poly.pdbx_strand_id
1 'polypeptide(L)'
;MSVGRMMAFVFAFIAIVLWGCAECKECTNNNAQSHTYRYQILTSTNESWNIISHYKLAPKDDHDHDHDHVLADLLPRKLLKEEHQHDWDVILRKTEKVSVLKPPHQRQDFLREASLHDVRLHEGSIHGRAQQTNLEYLLMLDVDRLLWSFRKTAGLPTPGTPYGGWEDPKIELRGHFVGHYLSASALMWASTHNDILKKKMTAIVANLSICQEKIGTGYLSAFPSEFFDRFEATEHVWAPYYTIHKILAGLLDQHSIAKNPQALNMVKWMVDYFFNRVQNVITKFSISRHYQSLNEETGGMNDVLYKLYSITGDQRHLLLAHLFDKPCFLGLLAVKANDIANFHANTHIPVVVGSQMRYEVTGDPLYKEIGTFFMDIVNSSHTYATGGTSVDEFWSDPKRIGDTLESTDNEESCTTYNMLKVSRHLFRWTKKVSYADYYERALTNGVLSIQRGTEPGVMIYMLPQGRGVSKAKTSLGWGTKFDSFWCCYGTGIESFSKLGDSIYFEEGGKNPTLYIIQYISSFFNWKFGQIIVNQTVVPAVSWDPFLRVTFTFSLAKKTGALSTLNFRLPTWTHKDGAKGVLNNESLSLPTPGKFLSITRKWNAGDKLSLQFPITLRTEAIKDDRSQYASIQAILYGPYLLAGHTTGDWDIKAAPNASIEDWITPIPASYNSHLFYFSQAFANSTYVFTNSKHPLAMQKLPVPGTDLALHATFRVIQGKSSTNFTTLTDAIGKTIMLEPFDHPGMRVIHQGREHPLTVVGSSSGGSSCVFVVVPGLDGQKETISLESKSHDGCFVHSGLHSGRGVKLSCNSSSDATFKQSASFIAKRGISKYDPISFVAKGVNKNFLLEPLLAFRDESYTAYFNIKG
;
A
#
# COMPACT_ATOMS: atom_id res chain seq x y z
N MET A 1 17.74 59.98 -26.51
CA MET A 1 17.67 58.56 -26.97
C MET A 1 19.00 58.16 -27.59
N SER A 2 19.96 57.76 -26.76
CA SER A 2 21.21 57.08 -27.12
C SER A 2 21.92 56.80 -25.78
N VAL A 3 22.83 55.84 -25.74
CA VAL A 3 23.60 55.34 -24.57
C VAL A 3 22.89 54.29 -23.69
N GLY A 4 21.65 54.52 -23.23
CA GLY A 4 21.00 53.61 -22.25
C GLY A 4 20.66 52.19 -22.75
N ARG A 5 20.36 52.02 -24.06
CA ARG A 5 20.01 50.70 -24.64
C ARG A 5 21.22 49.86 -25.05
N MET A 6 22.38 50.48 -25.28
CA MET A 6 23.59 49.77 -25.72
C MET A 6 24.35 49.17 -24.54
N MET A 7 24.34 49.82 -23.37
CA MET A 7 24.87 49.22 -22.14
C MET A 7 24.06 48.02 -21.65
N ALA A 8 22.73 48.05 -21.79
CA ALA A 8 21.87 46.93 -21.41
C ALA A 8 22.13 45.67 -22.25
N PHE A 9 22.46 45.84 -23.54
CA PHE A 9 22.77 44.72 -24.43
C PHE A 9 24.15 44.12 -24.17
N VAL A 10 25.15 44.94 -23.84
CA VAL A 10 26.50 44.45 -23.49
C VAL A 10 26.51 43.74 -22.13
N PHE A 11 25.73 44.21 -21.16
CA PHE A 11 25.56 43.51 -19.88
C PHE A 11 24.79 42.20 -20.01
N ALA A 12 23.75 42.14 -20.86
CA ALA A 12 23.05 40.89 -21.14
C ALA A 12 23.93 39.88 -21.89
N PHE A 13 24.80 40.33 -22.79
CA PHE A 13 25.68 39.44 -23.56
C PHE A 13 26.85 38.90 -22.72
N ILE A 14 27.41 39.70 -21.80
CA ILE A 14 28.43 39.23 -20.84
C ILE A 14 27.79 38.27 -19.81
N ALA A 15 26.54 38.48 -19.43
CA ALA A 15 25.80 37.57 -18.54
C ALA A 15 25.42 36.22 -19.20
N ILE A 16 25.46 36.13 -20.53
CA ILE A 16 25.10 34.93 -21.30
C ILE A 16 26.36 34.15 -21.79
N VAL A 17 27.53 34.80 -21.94
CA VAL A 17 28.70 34.21 -22.63
C VAL A 17 29.84 33.78 -21.69
N LEU A 18 29.80 34.11 -20.40
CA LEU A 18 30.60 33.45 -19.35
C LEU A 18 29.67 32.64 -18.44
N TRP A 19 28.78 31.80 -18.97
CA TRP A 19 29.13 30.42 -19.37
C TRP A 19 30.05 29.72 -18.35
N GLY A 20 29.65 29.77 -17.07
CA GLY A 20 29.87 28.63 -16.19
C GLY A 20 28.74 27.64 -16.42
N CYS A 21 29.02 26.55 -17.14
CA CYS A 21 28.15 25.38 -17.09
C CYS A 21 28.12 24.92 -15.63
N ALA A 22 27.00 25.15 -14.95
CA ALA A 22 26.75 24.58 -13.64
C ALA A 22 26.34 23.12 -13.83
N GLU A 23 27.30 22.22 -14.00
CA GLU A 23 27.04 20.82 -13.72
C GLU A 23 26.95 20.65 -12.20
N CYS A 24 25.71 20.54 -11.72
CA CYS A 24 25.45 20.09 -10.37
C CYS A 24 26.00 18.67 -10.22
N LYS A 25 26.67 18.36 -9.11
CA LYS A 25 27.10 16.99 -8.76
C LYS A 25 26.03 15.98 -9.16
N GLU A 26 26.42 15.02 -10.01
CA GLU A 26 25.51 14.03 -10.57
C GLU A 26 24.95 13.16 -9.43
N CYS A 27 23.72 13.47 -9.01
CA CYS A 27 22.91 12.59 -8.18
C CYS A 27 22.46 11.49 -9.15
N THR A 28 23.18 10.36 -9.21
CA THR A 28 22.99 9.42 -10.32
C THR A 28 21.61 8.75 -10.26
N ASN A 29 20.91 8.76 -11.40
CA ASN A 29 19.58 8.22 -11.64
C ASN A 29 19.61 6.91 -12.47
N ASN A 30 20.62 6.06 -12.27
CA ASN A 30 20.78 4.91 -13.16
C ASN A 30 19.80 3.78 -12.79
N ASN A 31 19.42 2.99 -13.81
CA ASN A 31 18.62 1.76 -13.64
C ASN A 31 19.24 0.78 -12.63
N ALA A 32 20.55 0.94 -12.35
CA ALA A 32 21.22 0.21 -11.30
C ALA A 32 20.55 0.39 -9.94
N GLN A 33 19.82 1.47 -9.63
CA GLN A 33 19.15 1.64 -8.34
C GLN A 33 17.90 0.78 -8.16
N SER A 34 17.33 0.22 -9.24
CA SER A 34 16.16 -0.65 -9.13
C SER A 34 16.51 -1.96 -8.43
N HIS A 35 15.75 -2.29 -7.37
CA HIS A 35 15.95 -3.53 -6.65
C HIS A 35 15.56 -4.75 -7.49
N THR A 36 14.46 -4.66 -8.24
CA THR A 36 14.01 -5.73 -9.14
C THR A 36 15.07 -5.99 -10.21
N TYR A 37 15.61 -4.92 -10.81
CA TYR A 37 16.68 -5.03 -11.81
C TYR A 37 17.96 -5.66 -11.25
N ARG A 38 18.40 -5.24 -10.05
CA ARG A 38 19.58 -5.81 -9.38
C ARG A 38 19.43 -7.28 -9.05
N TYR A 39 18.26 -7.68 -8.54
CA TYR A 39 17.99 -9.08 -8.27
C TYR A 39 18.09 -9.94 -9.54
N GLN A 40 17.53 -9.46 -10.65
CA GLN A 40 17.61 -10.15 -11.93
C GLN A 40 19.07 -10.31 -12.39
N ILE A 41 19.90 -9.28 -12.24
CA ILE A 41 21.34 -9.36 -12.56
C ILE A 41 22.04 -10.44 -11.72
N LEU A 42 21.85 -10.43 -10.40
CA LEU A 42 22.54 -11.35 -9.50
C LEU A 42 22.09 -12.82 -9.61
N THR A 43 20.87 -13.04 -10.12
CA THR A 43 20.29 -14.39 -10.24
C THR A 43 20.34 -14.97 -11.65
N SER A 44 20.64 -14.15 -12.66
CA SER A 44 20.70 -14.57 -14.06
C SER A 44 21.90 -15.48 -14.32
N THR A 45 21.67 -16.60 -15.02
CA THR A 45 22.73 -17.47 -15.55
C THR A 45 23.12 -17.12 -16.99
N ASN A 46 22.55 -16.05 -17.56
CA ASN A 46 22.74 -15.67 -18.96
C ASN A 46 23.91 -14.69 -19.09
N GLU A 47 24.93 -15.08 -19.87
CA GLU A 47 26.17 -14.32 -20.10
C GLU A 47 25.95 -12.89 -20.59
N SER A 48 24.85 -12.62 -21.31
CA SER A 48 24.50 -11.27 -21.78
C SER A 48 24.24 -10.31 -20.62
N TRP A 49 23.62 -10.80 -19.55
CA TRP A 49 23.34 -10.01 -18.34
C TRP A 49 24.60 -9.76 -17.50
N ASN A 50 25.57 -10.70 -17.52
CA ASN A 50 26.88 -10.53 -16.89
C ASN A 50 27.75 -9.47 -17.60
N ILE A 51 27.58 -9.29 -18.91
CA ILE A 51 28.24 -8.21 -19.66
C ILE A 51 27.57 -6.87 -19.34
N ILE A 52 26.22 -6.83 -19.27
CA ILE A 52 25.47 -5.62 -18.91
C ILE A 52 25.78 -5.16 -17.48
N SER A 53 25.98 -6.07 -16.53
CA SER A 53 26.37 -5.72 -15.16
C SER A 53 27.73 -5.02 -15.09
N HIS A 54 28.69 -5.44 -15.92
CA HIS A 54 30.00 -4.78 -15.99
C HIS A 54 29.94 -3.38 -16.63
N TYR A 55 29.07 -3.14 -17.61
CA TYR A 55 29.01 -1.87 -18.34
C TYR A 55 27.99 -0.84 -17.81
N LYS A 56 26.91 -1.27 -17.13
CA LYS A 56 25.85 -0.35 -16.62
C LYS A 56 25.89 -0.10 -15.13
N LEU A 57 26.61 -0.91 -14.35
CA LEU A 57 26.67 -0.80 -12.89
C LEU A 57 27.99 -0.20 -12.37
N ALA A 58 29.03 -0.13 -13.20
CA ALA A 58 30.21 0.66 -12.93
C ALA A 58 29.90 2.14 -13.20
N PRO A 59 30.27 3.08 -12.31
CA PRO A 59 30.30 4.49 -12.67
C PRO A 59 31.15 4.64 -13.94
N LYS A 60 30.73 5.48 -14.89
CA LYS A 60 31.66 5.87 -15.95
C LYS A 60 32.82 6.60 -15.29
N ASP A 61 34.04 6.09 -15.49
CA ASP A 61 35.27 6.83 -15.23
C ASP A 61 35.36 7.96 -16.26
N ASP A 62 34.61 9.04 -16.05
CA ASP A 62 34.95 10.32 -16.66
C ASP A 62 36.08 10.91 -15.81
N HIS A 63 37.30 10.52 -16.18
CA HIS A 63 38.51 11.27 -15.85
C HIS A 63 38.42 12.63 -16.54
N ASP A 64 37.82 13.62 -15.88
CA ASP A 64 38.14 15.02 -16.14
C ASP A 64 38.43 15.74 -14.83
N HIS A 65 39.63 16.31 -14.79
CA HIS A 65 40.13 17.15 -13.71
C HIS A 65 39.47 18.54 -13.79
N ASP A 66 39.28 19.14 -12.61
CA ASP A 66 38.90 20.54 -12.38
C ASP A 66 37.50 20.96 -12.86
N HIS A 67 36.55 21.05 -11.91
CA HIS A 67 35.85 22.28 -11.52
C HIS A 67 34.67 21.97 -10.58
N ASP A 68 34.86 22.32 -9.29
CA ASP A 68 33.87 22.22 -8.22
C ASP A 68 32.90 23.43 -8.19
N HIS A 69 31.75 23.22 -7.52
CA HIS A 69 30.90 24.21 -6.80
C HIS A 69 29.59 24.70 -7.45
N VAL A 70 28.45 24.23 -6.91
CA VAL A 70 27.24 25.07 -6.60
C VAL A 70 26.44 24.55 -5.38
N LEU A 71 26.53 23.27 -4.98
CA LEU A 71 25.63 22.73 -3.94
C LEU A 71 26.05 23.02 -2.47
N ALA A 72 27.23 23.60 -2.25
CA ALA A 72 27.73 23.91 -0.90
C ALA A 72 26.93 25.02 -0.19
N ASP A 73 26.09 25.77 -0.92
CA ASP A 73 25.30 26.90 -0.41
C ASP A 73 23.99 26.50 0.32
N LEU A 74 23.69 25.20 0.40
CA LEU A 74 22.58 24.66 1.21
C LEU A 74 22.99 24.33 2.66
N LEU A 75 24.26 24.53 2.99
CA LEU A 75 24.69 24.65 4.38
C LEU A 75 24.09 25.95 4.95
N PRO A 76 23.65 26.00 6.23
CA PRO A 76 23.29 27.27 6.85
C PRO A 76 24.46 28.25 6.65
N ARG A 77 24.21 29.35 5.92
CA ARG A 77 25.23 30.34 5.53
C ARG A 77 26.17 30.63 6.71
N LYS A 78 27.45 30.22 6.57
CA LYS A 78 28.65 30.38 7.46
C LYS A 78 29.31 29.10 8.01
N LEU A 79 29.13 27.92 7.41
CA LEU A 79 29.66 26.68 8.00
C LEU A 79 30.93 26.08 7.40
N LEU A 80 31.35 26.23 6.14
CA LEU A 80 32.67 25.71 5.70
C LEU A 80 33.25 26.61 4.59
N LYS A 81 34.53 27.00 4.72
CA LYS A 81 35.34 27.53 3.60
C LYS A 81 36.02 26.34 2.90
N GLU A 82 36.38 26.47 1.63
CA GLU A 82 37.07 25.45 0.81
C GLU A 82 38.27 24.79 1.52
N GLU A 83 39.00 25.57 2.32
CA GLU A 83 40.17 25.14 3.12
C GLU A 83 39.87 24.02 4.15
N HIS A 84 38.59 23.71 4.43
CA HIS A 84 38.17 22.81 5.51
C HIS A 84 37.57 21.47 5.04
N GLN A 85 37.62 21.14 3.75
CA GLN A 85 36.99 19.93 3.20
C GLN A 85 37.59 18.60 3.73
N HIS A 86 38.78 18.64 4.33
CA HIS A 86 39.50 17.50 4.91
C HIS A 86 39.53 17.54 6.46
N ASP A 87 39.01 18.61 7.08
CA ASP A 87 39.15 18.87 8.52
C ASP A 87 37.90 18.39 9.27
N TRP A 88 37.93 17.12 9.69
CA TRP A 88 36.88 16.50 10.51
C TRP A 88 36.63 17.26 11.81
N ASP A 89 37.68 17.81 12.44
CA ASP A 89 37.56 18.54 13.70
C ASP A 89 36.81 19.86 13.51
N VAL A 90 36.90 20.47 12.33
CA VAL A 90 36.08 21.64 11.99
C VAL A 90 34.62 21.26 11.79
N ILE A 91 34.34 20.16 11.09
CA ILE A 91 32.96 19.66 10.91
C ILE A 91 32.33 19.36 12.27
N LEU A 92 33.04 18.62 13.13
CA LEU A 92 32.60 18.26 14.48
C LEU A 92 32.34 19.51 15.35
N ARG A 93 33.32 20.41 15.48
CA ARG A 93 33.19 21.65 16.28
C ARG A 93 32.05 22.55 15.82
N LYS A 94 31.67 22.45 14.55
CA LYS A 94 30.61 23.24 13.97
C LYS A 94 29.24 22.60 14.15
N THR A 95 29.14 21.27 14.10
CA THR A 95 27.92 20.55 14.47
C THR A 95 27.61 20.69 15.96
N GLU A 96 28.62 20.71 16.84
CA GLU A 96 28.45 21.02 18.28
C GLU A 96 27.83 22.41 18.54
N LYS A 97 27.96 23.34 17.58
CA LYS A 97 27.37 24.69 17.67
C LYS A 97 25.94 24.78 17.12
N VAL A 98 25.41 23.72 16.51
CA VAL A 98 24.02 23.70 16.04
C VAL A 98 23.12 23.76 17.28
N SER A 99 22.29 24.80 17.39
CA SER A 99 21.35 24.92 18.50
C SER A 99 20.35 23.78 18.44
N VAL A 100 20.46 22.83 19.36
CA VAL A 100 19.53 21.71 19.46
C VAL A 100 18.45 22.07 20.49
N LEU A 101 17.19 21.96 20.08
CA LEU A 101 16.06 22.12 20.98
C LEU A 101 15.91 20.87 21.85
N LYS A 102 15.09 20.96 22.90
CA LYS A 102 14.75 19.81 23.76
C LYS A 102 14.27 18.61 22.91
N PRO A 103 14.49 17.36 23.37
CA PRO A 103 14.07 16.16 22.66
C PRO A 103 12.60 16.23 22.22
N PRO A 104 12.21 15.64 21.06
CA PRO A 104 10.86 15.75 20.51
C PRO A 104 9.74 15.40 21.50
N HIS A 105 9.95 14.41 22.38
CA HIS A 105 9.00 14.01 23.41
C HIS A 105 8.76 15.05 24.53
N GLN A 106 9.62 16.08 24.60
CA GLN A 106 9.55 17.19 25.56
C GLN A 106 9.15 18.53 24.90
N ARG A 107 8.98 18.58 23.57
CA ARG A 107 8.43 19.76 22.89
C ARG A 107 6.91 19.76 23.01
N GLN A 108 6.35 20.90 23.40
CA GLN A 108 4.90 21.09 23.50
C GLN A 108 4.24 21.40 22.14
N ASP A 109 5.04 21.64 21.09
CA ASP A 109 4.54 22.15 19.81
C ASP A 109 4.09 21.06 18.81
N PHE A 110 4.49 19.80 19.02
CA PHE A 110 4.14 18.69 18.14
C PHE A 110 3.20 17.71 18.83
N LEU A 111 2.25 17.16 18.05
CA LEU A 111 1.42 16.07 18.56
C LEU A 111 2.30 14.85 18.87
N ARG A 112 2.01 14.24 20.03
CA ARG A 112 2.56 12.96 20.44
C ARG A 112 1.74 11.83 19.84
N GLU A 113 2.42 10.75 19.55
CA GLU A 113 1.80 9.57 18.96
C GLU A 113 1.26 8.68 20.08
N ALA A 114 0.03 8.19 19.94
CA ALA A 114 -0.51 7.23 20.90
C ALA A 114 0.33 5.95 20.87
N SER A 115 0.61 5.38 22.05
CA SER A 115 1.36 4.13 22.13
C SER A 115 0.53 2.96 21.59
N LEU A 116 1.11 2.16 20.70
CA LEU A 116 0.51 0.90 20.24
C LEU A 116 0.20 -0.07 21.40
N HIS A 117 0.93 0.03 22.51
CA HIS A 117 0.65 -0.73 23.75
C HIS A 117 -0.74 -0.47 24.32
N ASP A 118 -1.32 0.70 24.01
CA ASP A 118 -2.58 1.16 24.56
C ASP A 118 -3.73 1.11 23.54
N VAL A 119 -3.47 0.75 22.27
CA VAL A 119 -4.47 0.69 21.18
C VAL A 119 -4.70 -0.75 20.74
N ARG A 120 -5.95 -1.23 20.75
CA ARG A 120 -6.33 -2.59 20.31
C ARG A 120 -7.39 -2.52 19.22
N LEU A 121 -7.11 -3.10 18.06
CA LEU A 121 -8.09 -3.20 16.98
C LEU A 121 -9.17 -4.22 17.32
N HIS A 122 -10.40 -4.01 16.86
CA HIS A 122 -11.44 -5.03 16.99
C HIS A 122 -11.15 -6.17 16.01
N GLU A 123 -11.12 -7.41 16.50
CA GLU A 123 -10.74 -8.61 15.73
C GLU A 123 -11.61 -8.82 14.48
N GLY A 124 -12.92 -8.51 14.56
CA GLY A 124 -13.86 -8.63 13.45
C GLY A 124 -13.76 -7.53 12.37
N SER A 125 -12.94 -6.50 12.58
CA SER A 125 -12.74 -5.43 11.59
C SER A 125 -11.80 -5.86 10.46
N ILE A 126 -11.84 -5.15 9.32
CA ILE A 126 -10.90 -5.39 8.20
C ILE A 126 -9.43 -5.25 8.66
N HIS A 127 -9.14 -4.25 9.49
CA HIS A 127 -7.82 -3.96 10.02
C HIS A 127 -7.36 -5.02 11.03
N GLY A 128 -8.28 -5.47 11.90
CA GLY A 128 -8.02 -6.54 12.86
C GLY A 128 -7.67 -7.87 12.16
N ARG A 129 -8.43 -8.24 11.13
CA ARG A 129 -8.11 -9.41 10.30
C ARG A 129 -6.77 -9.28 9.59
N ALA A 130 -6.48 -8.12 9.00
CA ALA A 130 -5.20 -7.92 8.30
C ALA A 130 -3.99 -7.98 9.24
N GLN A 131 -4.11 -7.41 10.45
CA GLN A 131 -3.12 -7.53 11.52
C GLN A 131 -2.93 -8.99 11.94
N GLN A 132 -4.01 -9.73 12.13
CA GLN A 132 -3.98 -11.14 12.53
C GLN A 132 -3.29 -12.01 11.47
N THR A 133 -3.63 -11.86 10.18
CA THR A 133 -2.97 -12.56 9.06
C THR A 133 -1.46 -12.30 9.06
N ASN A 134 -1.03 -11.09 9.39
CA ASN A 134 0.39 -10.76 9.48
C ASN A 134 1.06 -11.34 10.74
N LEU A 135 0.36 -11.36 11.88
CA LEU A 135 0.87 -12.00 13.10
C LEU A 135 1.13 -13.48 12.87
N GLU A 136 0.22 -14.17 12.18
CA GLU A 136 0.38 -15.57 11.78
C GLU A 136 1.63 -15.78 10.93
N TYR A 137 1.91 -14.85 10.00
CA TYR A 137 3.12 -14.91 9.19
C TYR A 137 4.39 -14.70 10.01
N LEU A 138 4.44 -13.69 10.89
CA LEU A 138 5.60 -13.45 11.75
C LEU A 138 5.90 -14.66 12.66
N LEU A 139 4.86 -15.32 13.18
CA LEU A 139 5.01 -16.52 14.00
C LEU A 139 5.52 -17.73 13.21
N MET A 140 5.17 -17.82 11.92
CA MET A 140 5.56 -18.89 11.00
C MET A 140 7.06 -18.89 10.69
N LEU A 141 7.71 -17.72 10.68
CA LEU A 141 9.13 -17.61 10.33
C LEU A 141 10.03 -18.19 11.43
N ASP A 142 10.90 -19.12 11.06
CA ASP A 142 11.87 -19.76 11.94
C ASP A 142 13.03 -18.80 12.34
N VAL A 143 13.39 -18.84 13.63
CA VAL A 143 14.43 -17.97 14.21
C VAL A 143 15.82 -18.33 13.71
N ASP A 144 16.15 -19.61 13.60
CA ASP A 144 17.48 -20.05 13.16
C ASP A 144 17.71 -19.74 11.68
N ARG A 145 16.67 -19.89 10.85
CA ARG A 145 16.70 -19.49 9.44
C ARG A 145 16.91 -17.98 9.26
N LEU A 146 16.24 -17.14 10.05
CA LEU A 146 16.46 -15.68 10.03
C LEU A 146 17.90 -15.30 10.42
N LEU A 147 18.50 -16.03 11.36
CA LEU A 147 19.86 -15.76 11.85
C LEU A 147 20.97 -16.38 11.00
N TRP A 148 20.62 -17.18 9.99
CA TRP A 148 21.57 -18.06 9.29
C TRP A 148 22.75 -17.27 8.69
N SER A 149 22.46 -16.22 7.91
CA SER A 149 23.50 -15.43 7.22
C SER A 149 24.34 -14.57 8.19
N PHE A 150 23.74 -14.11 9.29
CA PHE A 150 24.46 -13.39 10.36
C PHE A 150 25.46 -14.30 11.07
N ARG A 151 25.03 -15.51 11.45
CA ARG A 151 25.90 -16.53 12.06
C ARG A 151 27.01 -16.94 11.11
N LYS A 152 26.70 -17.12 9.83
CA LYS A 152 27.70 -17.45 8.80
C LYS A 152 28.79 -16.37 8.73
N THR A 153 28.39 -15.10 8.71
CA THR A 153 29.30 -13.94 8.66
C THR A 153 30.16 -13.85 9.92
N ALA A 154 29.60 -14.15 11.10
CA ALA A 154 30.31 -14.17 12.37
C ALA A 154 31.20 -15.42 12.59
N GLY A 155 31.19 -16.39 11.67
CA GLY A 155 31.92 -17.66 11.83
C GLY A 155 31.32 -18.57 12.91
N LEU A 156 30.00 -18.49 13.14
CA LEU A 156 29.25 -19.31 14.09
C LEU A 156 28.52 -20.47 13.38
N PRO A 157 28.13 -21.53 14.11
CA PRO A 157 27.29 -22.60 13.55
C PRO A 157 25.97 -22.08 13.00
N THR A 158 25.54 -22.58 11.85
CA THR A 158 24.33 -22.14 11.13
C THR A 158 23.28 -23.25 11.06
N PRO A 159 22.52 -23.52 12.14
CA PRO A 159 21.47 -24.53 12.12
C PRO A 159 20.36 -24.20 11.10
N GLY A 160 19.78 -25.24 10.50
CA GLY A 160 18.75 -25.11 9.48
C GLY A 160 19.28 -24.67 8.11
N THR A 161 18.36 -24.24 7.25
CA THR A 161 18.65 -23.74 5.89
C THR A 161 18.28 -22.26 5.77
N PRO A 162 19.03 -21.46 5.02
CA PRO A 162 18.69 -20.05 4.82
C PRO A 162 17.31 -19.89 4.14
N TYR A 163 16.75 -18.69 4.22
CA TYR A 163 15.61 -18.31 3.38
C TYR A 163 16.06 -18.03 1.94
N GLY A 164 15.14 -18.16 0.99
CA GLY A 164 15.38 -17.85 -0.42
C GLY A 164 15.11 -16.39 -0.76
N GLY A 165 14.90 -16.11 -2.05
CA GLY A 165 14.60 -14.77 -2.54
C GLY A 165 15.74 -13.79 -2.25
N TRP A 166 15.41 -12.58 -1.78
CA TRP A 166 16.42 -11.56 -1.49
C TRP A 166 17.21 -11.81 -0.20
N GLU A 167 16.83 -12.82 0.58
CA GLU A 167 17.58 -13.31 1.75
C GLU A 167 18.52 -14.49 1.43
N ASP A 168 18.55 -14.95 0.16
CA ASP A 168 19.46 -16.02 -0.24
C ASP A 168 20.93 -15.61 0.04
N PRO A 169 21.79 -16.52 0.55
CA PRO A 169 23.17 -16.21 0.93
C PRO A 169 24.03 -15.61 -0.19
N LYS A 170 23.67 -15.81 -1.46
CA LYS A 170 24.38 -15.26 -2.62
C LYS A 170 23.95 -13.83 -2.97
N ILE A 171 22.83 -13.36 -2.41
CA ILE A 171 22.28 -12.04 -2.70
C ILE A 171 22.91 -11.00 -1.78
N GLU A 172 23.35 -9.88 -2.37
CA GLU A 172 24.07 -8.83 -1.64
C GLU A 172 23.17 -8.07 -0.64
N LEU A 173 21.85 -8.03 -0.85
CA LEU A 173 20.90 -7.34 0.03
C LEU A 173 20.51 -8.13 1.29
N ARG A 174 20.89 -9.42 1.40
CA ARG A 174 20.51 -10.31 2.51
C ARG A 174 20.71 -9.68 3.89
N GLY A 175 19.84 -10.03 4.84
CA GLY A 175 19.76 -9.46 6.18
C GLY A 175 18.83 -8.26 6.29
N HIS A 176 18.42 -7.64 5.18
CA HIS A 176 17.52 -6.49 5.21
C HIS A 176 16.14 -6.86 5.78
N PHE A 177 15.60 -8.04 5.41
CA PHE A 177 14.31 -8.49 5.91
C PHE A 177 14.37 -8.82 7.40
N VAL A 178 15.51 -9.33 7.89
CA VAL A 178 15.71 -9.56 9.33
C VAL A 178 15.66 -8.24 10.11
N GLY A 179 16.22 -7.17 9.55
CA GLY A 179 16.04 -5.81 10.09
C GLY A 179 14.57 -5.38 10.16
N HIS A 180 13.82 -5.58 9.06
CA HIS A 180 12.38 -5.32 9.04
C HIS A 180 11.60 -6.20 10.03
N TYR A 181 11.96 -7.47 10.18
CA TYR A 181 11.33 -8.39 11.13
C TYR A 181 11.51 -7.91 12.58
N LEU A 182 12.68 -7.34 12.93
CA LEU A 182 12.90 -6.74 14.24
C LEU A 182 11.93 -5.58 14.50
N SER A 183 11.75 -4.66 13.55
CA SER A 183 10.76 -3.58 13.67
C SER A 183 9.32 -4.13 13.73
N ALA A 184 8.95 -4.99 12.78
CA ALA A 184 7.60 -5.56 12.67
C ALA A 184 7.21 -6.34 13.92
N SER A 185 8.11 -7.16 14.47
CA SER A 185 7.83 -7.92 15.68
C SER A 185 7.69 -7.04 16.93
N ALA A 186 8.47 -5.97 17.07
CA ALA A 186 8.30 -5.00 18.16
C ALA A 186 6.95 -4.27 18.05
N LEU A 187 6.58 -3.81 16.85
CA LEU A 187 5.31 -3.14 16.55
C LEU A 187 4.12 -4.08 16.80
N MET A 188 4.17 -5.30 16.27
CA MET A 188 3.11 -6.29 16.42
C MET A 188 2.95 -6.73 17.87
N TRP A 189 4.07 -6.93 18.59
CA TRP A 189 4.01 -7.23 20.02
C TRP A 189 3.34 -6.09 20.80
N ALA A 190 3.69 -4.83 20.54
CA ALA A 190 3.00 -3.70 21.18
C ALA A 190 1.51 -3.66 20.84
N SER A 191 1.13 -3.97 19.59
CA SER A 191 -0.26 -3.99 19.12
C SER A 191 -1.09 -5.14 19.70
N THR A 192 -0.49 -6.28 20.05
CA THR A 192 -1.23 -7.52 20.36
C THR A 192 -0.92 -8.14 21.72
N HIS A 193 0.22 -7.79 22.33
CA HIS A 193 0.81 -8.47 23.49
C HIS A 193 1.00 -9.98 23.30
N ASN A 194 1.26 -10.46 22.08
CA ASN A 194 1.46 -11.88 21.83
C ASN A 194 2.78 -12.39 22.44
N ASP A 195 2.70 -13.28 23.44
CA ASP A 195 3.88 -13.79 24.17
C ASP A 195 4.78 -14.72 23.35
N ILE A 196 4.22 -15.44 22.37
CA ILE A 196 5.02 -16.33 21.50
C ILE A 196 5.93 -15.46 20.63
N LEU A 197 5.38 -14.40 20.03
CA LEU A 197 6.16 -13.43 19.25
C LEU A 197 7.23 -12.75 20.11
N LYS A 198 6.88 -12.37 21.35
CA LYS A 198 7.84 -11.80 22.31
C LYS A 198 9.05 -12.72 22.52
N LYS A 199 8.81 -14.01 22.74
CA LYS A 199 9.90 -15.01 22.89
C LYS A 199 10.78 -15.07 21.63
N LYS A 200 10.18 -15.12 20.44
CA LYS A 200 10.91 -15.20 19.17
C LYS A 200 11.76 -13.95 18.91
N MET A 201 11.18 -12.76 19.06
CA MET A 201 11.92 -11.50 18.81
C MET A 201 13.05 -11.30 19.83
N THR A 202 12.84 -11.64 21.11
CA THR A 202 13.91 -11.60 22.12
C THR A 202 15.03 -12.58 21.79
N ALA A 203 14.71 -13.80 21.33
CA ALA A 203 15.71 -14.78 20.92
C ALA A 203 16.56 -14.28 19.74
N ILE A 204 15.95 -13.61 18.75
CA ILE A 204 16.69 -13.03 17.62
C ILE A 204 17.65 -11.95 18.10
N VAL A 205 17.22 -10.99 18.92
CA VAL A 205 18.10 -9.93 19.44
C VAL A 205 19.27 -10.53 20.21
N ALA A 206 19.01 -11.50 21.10
CA ALA A 206 20.06 -12.15 21.87
C ALA A 206 21.10 -12.86 20.98
N ASN A 207 20.66 -13.58 19.94
CA ASN A 207 21.57 -14.27 19.02
C ASN A 207 22.31 -13.32 18.08
N LEU A 208 21.70 -12.21 17.68
CA LEU A 208 22.40 -11.15 16.92
C LEU A 208 23.48 -10.49 17.78
N SER A 209 23.25 -10.29 19.09
CA SER A 209 24.28 -9.82 20.03
C SER A 209 25.48 -10.76 20.06
N ILE A 210 25.24 -12.09 20.14
CA ILE A 210 26.31 -13.09 20.09
C ILE A 210 27.11 -12.99 18.77
N CYS A 211 26.44 -12.75 17.65
CA CYS A 211 27.12 -12.54 16.36
C CYS A 211 27.99 -11.28 16.39
N GLN A 212 27.45 -10.15 16.87
CA GLN A 212 28.18 -8.88 16.99
C GLN A 212 29.38 -8.98 17.93
N GLU A 213 29.21 -9.64 19.08
CA GLU A 213 30.27 -9.89 20.06
C GLU A 213 31.38 -10.79 19.50
N LYS A 214 31.01 -11.83 18.72
CA LYS A 214 31.97 -12.72 18.08
C LYS A 214 32.83 -12.00 17.03
N ILE A 215 32.23 -11.06 16.29
CA ILE A 215 32.95 -10.21 15.34
C ILE A 215 33.86 -9.23 16.08
N GLY A 216 33.41 -8.69 17.22
CA GLY A 216 34.25 -7.96 18.18
C GLY A 216 34.57 -6.51 17.82
N THR A 217 34.08 -5.99 16.70
CA THR A 217 34.35 -4.62 16.21
C THR A 217 33.19 -3.65 16.39
N GLY A 218 32.01 -4.15 16.76
CA GLY A 218 30.73 -3.42 16.71
C GLY A 218 29.95 -3.61 15.41
N TYR A 219 30.58 -4.19 14.39
CA TYR A 219 29.92 -4.53 13.14
C TYR A 219 28.88 -5.65 13.32
N LEU A 220 27.73 -5.48 12.68
CA LEU A 220 26.68 -6.50 12.60
C LEU A 220 25.98 -6.40 11.24
N SER A 221 26.08 -7.47 10.44
CA SER A 221 25.36 -7.64 9.17
C SER A 221 25.28 -9.12 8.80
N ALA A 222 24.48 -9.45 7.79
CA ALA A 222 24.41 -10.75 7.15
C ALA A 222 25.45 -10.95 6.02
N PHE A 223 26.28 -9.95 5.78
CA PHE A 223 27.36 -9.93 4.78
C PHE A 223 28.66 -9.37 5.39
N PRO A 224 29.84 -9.63 4.79
CA PRO A 224 31.12 -9.14 5.31
C PRO A 224 31.26 -7.62 5.17
N SER A 225 32.11 -7.02 6.01
CA SER A 225 32.35 -5.57 6.01
C SER A 225 32.94 -5.03 4.70
N GLU A 226 33.53 -5.89 3.87
CA GLU A 226 34.09 -5.55 2.56
C GLU A 226 33.09 -4.90 1.61
N PHE A 227 31.78 -5.16 1.76
CA PHE A 227 30.75 -4.46 0.98
C PHE A 227 30.78 -2.94 1.19
N PHE A 228 31.20 -2.48 2.38
CA PHE A 228 31.40 -1.07 2.65
C PHE A 228 32.69 -0.55 2.04
N ASP A 229 33.73 -1.38 1.89
CA ASP A 229 34.96 -0.98 1.20
C ASP A 229 34.65 -0.66 -0.28
N ARG A 230 33.86 -1.53 -0.96
CA ARG A 230 33.34 -1.29 -2.32
C ARG A 230 32.48 -0.02 -2.39
N PHE A 231 31.52 0.13 -1.48
CA PHE A 231 30.65 1.32 -1.41
C PHE A 231 31.46 2.61 -1.31
N GLU A 232 32.43 2.65 -0.39
CA GLU A 232 33.28 3.82 -0.12
C GLU A 232 34.27 4.09 -1.26
N ALA A 233 34.67 3.03 -1.98
CA ALA A 233 35.45 3.10 -3.21
C ALA A 233 34.62 3.47 -4.45
N THR A 234 33.30 3.66 -4.31
CA THR A 234 32.33 3.89 -5.40
C THR A 234 32.30 2.76 -6.43
N GLU A 235 32.61 1.54 -6.00
CA GLU A 235 32.50 0.34 -6.81
C GLU A 235 31.10 -0.26 -6.70
N HIS A 236 30.72 -1.09 -7.67
CA HIS A 236 29.41 -1.74 -7.67
C HIS A 236 29.22 -2.54 -6.38
N VAL A 237 28.11 -2.34 -5.67
CA VAL A 237 27.63 -3.15 -4.53
C VAL A 237 26.16 -2.85 -4.30
N TRP A 238 25.37 -3.83 -3.86
CA TRP A 238 23.95 -3.59 -3.61
C TRP A 238 23.66 -3.02 -2.22
N ALA A 239 23.42 -1.70 -2.15
CA ALA A 239 22.77 -0.98 -1.05
C ALA A 239 23.12 -1.45 0.39
N PRO A 240 24.42 -1.55 0.75
CA PRO A 240 24.80 -2.09 2.05
C PRO A 240 24.32 -1.20 3.21
N TYR A 241 24.29 0.13 3.04
CA TYR A 241 23.73 1.04 4.04
C TYR A 241 22.21 0.97 4.17
N TYR A 242 21.47 0.64 3.10
CA TYR A 242 20.03 0.34 3.20
C TYR A 242 19.76 -0.82 4.17
N THR A 243 20.55 -1.90 4.06
CA THR A 243 20.42 -3.08 4.93
C THR A 243 20.76 -2.73 6.37
N ILE A 244 21.85 -1.99 6.59
CA ILE A 244 22.23 -1.50 7.92
C ILE A 244 21.16 -0.59 8.52
N HIS A 245 20.56 0.29 7.72
CA HIS A 245 19.43 1.10 8.17
C HIS A 245 18.30 0.21 8.72
N LYS A 246 17.93 -0.90 8.05
CA LYS A 246 16.87 -1.79 8.56
C LYS A 246 17.26 -2.46 9.87
N ILE A 247 18.51 -2.91 9.99
CA ILE A 247 19.01 -3.54 11.22
C ILE A 247 19.03 -2.53 12.38
N LEU A 248 19.54 -1.33 12.14
CA LEU A 248 19.56 -0.25 13.13
C LEU A 248 18.14 0.16 13.55
N ALA A 249 17.23 0.37 12.59
CA ALA A 249 15.85 0.74 12.87
C ALA A 249 15.14 -0.37 13.66
N GLY A 250 15.31 -1.62 13.25
CA GLY A 250 14.79 -2.79 13.93
C GLY A 250 15.24 -2.92 15.37
N LEU A 251 16.55 -2.81 15.63
CA LEU A 251 17.10 -2.85 16.98
C LEU A 251 16.66 -1.62 17.81
N LEU A 252 16.57 -0.44 17.20
CA LEU A 252 16.10 0.76 17.88
C LEU A 252 14.62 0.66 18.27
N ASP A 253 13.80 0.00 17.45
CA ASP A 253 12.39 -0.31 17.75
C ASP A 253 12.27 -1.36 18.86
N GLN A 254 13.13 -2.39 18.86
CA GLN A 254 13.22 -3.34 19.97
C GLN A 254 13.54 -2.64 21.29
N HIS A 255 14.35 -1.57 21.28
CA HIS A 255 14.53 -0.73 22.46
C HIS A 255 13.33 0.17 22.74
N SER A 256 12.94 1.01 21.78
CA SER A 256 12.01 2.12 21.99
C SER A 256 10.59 1.65 22.25
N ILE A 257 10.17 0.57 21.57
CA ILE A 257 8.83 -0.01 21.63
C ILE A 257 8.83 -1.22 22.56
N ALA A 258 9.78 -2.16 22.36
CA ALA A 258 9.81 -3.40 23.12
C ALA A 258 10.53 -3.33 24.48
N LYS A 259 11.17 -2.19 24.78
CA LYS A 259 11.92 -1.94 26.03
C LYS A 259 13.07 -2.92 26.25
N ASN A 260 13.67 -3.43 25.18
CA ASN A 260 14.86 -4.27 25.24
C ASN A 260 16.13 -3.41 25.40
N PRO A 261 16.84 -3.45 26.54
CA PRO A 261 18.03 -2.63 26.76
C PRO A 261 19.27 -3.12 25.98
N GLN A 262 19.38 -4.43 25.71
CA GLN A 262 20.48 -5.00 24.93
C GLN A 262 20.52 -4.42 23.52
N ALA A 263 19.34 -4.26 22.91
CA ALA A 263 19.22 -3.72 21.56
C ALA A 263 19.79 -2.30 21.43
N LEU A 264 19.63 -1.42 22.44
CA LEU A 264 20.22 -0.08 22.40
C LEU A 264 21.75 -0.12 22.43
N ASN A 265 22.33 -1.00 23.24
CA ASN A 265 23.78 -1.16 23.30
C ASN A 265 24.34 -1.64 21.96
N MET A 266 23.66 -2.60 21.32
CA MET A 266 24.03 -3.08 19.98
C MET A 266 23.98 -1.95 18.95
N VAL A 267 22.91 -1.14 18.94
CA VAL A 267 22.77 0.01 18.04
C VAL A 267 23.89 1.02 18.24
N LYS A 268 24.18 1.40 19.49
CA LYS A 268 25.28 2.35 19.77
C LYS A 268 26.62 1.82 19.26
N TRP A 269 26.90 0.54 19.49
CA TRP A 269 28.16 -0.06 19.05
C TRP A 269 28.27 -0.15 17.52
N MET A 270 27.17 -0.46 16.82
CA MET A 270 27.11 -0.36 15.35
C MET A 270 27.35 1.06 14.87
N VAL A 271 26.71 2.05 15.50
CA VAL A 271 26.85 3.46 15.10
C VAL A 271 28.25 3.98 15.37
N ASP A 272 28.90 3.59 16.46
CA ASP A 272 30.32 3.90 16.71
C ASP A 272 31.21 3.33 15.59
N TYR A 273 30.96 2.09 15.14
CA TYR A 273 31.67 1.49 14.01
C TYR A 273 31.51 2.30 12.71
N PHE A 274 30.27 2.64 12.33
CA PHE A 274 30.00 3.39 11.10
C PHE A 274 30.45 4.86 11.18
N PHE A 275 30.40 5.47 12.37
CA PHE A 275 30.95 6.80 12.59
C PHE A 275 32.45 6.84 12.25
N ASN A 276 33.21 5.87 12.78
CA ASN A 276 34.64 5.78 12.50
C ASN A 276 34.93 5.53 11.01
N ARG A 277 34.11 4.71 10.33
CA ARG A 277 34.25 4.50 8.88
C ARG A 277 34.02 5.78 8.08
N VAL A 278 32.90 6.47 8.32
CA VAL A 278 32.60 7.73 7.62
C VAL A 278 33.65 8.79 7.92
N GLN A 279 34.12 8.90 9.16
CA GLN A 279 35.25 9.76 9.52
C GLN A 279 36.49 9.42 8.70
N ASN A 280 36.86 8.14 8.61
CA ASN A 280 38.02 7.70 7.84
C ASN A 280 37.89 8.00 6.35
N VAL A 281 36.71 7.83 5.76
CA VAL A 281 36.46 8.18 4.34
C VAL A 281 36.66 9.67 4.11
N ILE A 282 36.13 10.52 5.00
CA ILE A 282 36.22 11.97 4.87
C ILE A 282 37.66 12.45 5.08
N THR A 283 38.37 11.92 6.08
CA THR A 283 39.77 12.28 6.35
C THR A 283 40.72 11.77 5.28
N LYS A 284 40.50 10.56 4.74
CA LYS A 284 41.37 9.96 3.72
C LYS A 284 41.11 10.52 2.31
N PHE A 285 39.85 10.80 1.98
CA PHE A 285 39.45 11.24 0.65
C PHE A 285 38.88 12.65 0.68
N SER A 286 37.62 12.82 1.09
CA SER A 286 36.95 14.11 1.29
C SER A 286 35.49 13.91 1.71
N ILE A 287 34.84 14.98 2.16
CA ILE A 287 33.37 15.00 2.29
C ILE A 287 32.66 14.82 0.95
N SER A 288 33.28 15.28 -0.15
CA SER A 288 32.76 15.10 -1.51
C SER A 288 32.67 13.61 -1.87
N ARG A 289 33.73 12.85 -1.56
CA ARG A 289 33.78 11.39 -1.76
C ARG A 289 32.68 10.66 -0.98
N HIS A 290 32.46 11.04 0.29
CA HIS A 290 31.37 10.49 1.08
C HIS A 290 30.01 10.72 0.41
N TYR A 291 29.70 11.95 0.01
CA TYR A 291 28.42 12.22 -0.67
C TYR A 291 28.29 11.54 -2.04
N GLN A 292 29.40 11.37 -2.77
CA GLN A 292 29.41 10.59 -4.01
C GLN A 292 29.01 9.13 -3.76
N SER A 293 29.51 8.51 -2.69
CA SER A 293 29.13 7.13 -2.33
C SER A 293 27.64 6.99 -1.98
N LEU A 294 26.99 8.05 -1.48
CA LEU A 294 25.54 8.05 -1.20
C LEU A 294 24.64 8.07 -2.45
N ASN A 295 25.24 8.04 -3.65
CA ASN A 295 24.50 7.71 -4.87
C ASN A 295 24.04 6.24 -4.88
N GLU A 296 24.72 5.39 -4.14
CA GLU A 296 24.24 4.08 -3.77
C GLU A 296 23.23 4.17 -2.62
N GLU A 297 22.18 3.34 -2.63
CA GLU A 297 21.05 3.50 -1.73
C GLU A 297 21.43 3.27 -0.26
N THR A 298 21.04 4.23 0.60
CA THR A 298 21.28 4.17 2.05
C THR A 298 20.00 4.01 2.87
N GLY A 299 18.83 4.00 2.22
CA GLY A 299 17.54 4.08 2.91
C GLY A 299 17.44 5.32 3.80
N GLY A 300 16.87 5.18 5.00
CA GLY A 300 16.70 6.24 6.00
C GLY A 300 17.79 6.23 7.07
N MET A 301 19.07 6.11 6.69
CA MET A 301 20.18 6.21 7.65
C MET A 301 20.11 7.52 8.46
N ASN A 302 19.78 8.65 7.81
CA ASN A 302 19.58 9.92 8.50
C ASN A 302 18.41 9.85 9.50
N ASP A 303 17.26 9.28 9.13
CA ASP A 303 16.10 9.09 10.03
C ASP A 303 16.47 8.34 11.31
N VAL A 304 17.04 7.13 11.19
CA VAL A 304 17.34 6.29 12.36
C VAL A 304 18.40 6.93 13.27
N LEU A 305 19.38 7.64 12.70
CA LEU A 305 20.43 8.32 13.46
C LEU A 305 19.91 9.56 14.21
N TYR A 306 19.01 10.35 13.60
CA TYR A 306 18.34 11.45 14.31
C TYR A 306 17.44 10.95 15.44
N LYS A 307 16.76 9.81 15.25
CA LYS A 307 16.00 9.14 16.32
C LYS A 307 16.91 8.65 17.44
N LEU A 308 18.04 8.03 17.12
CA LEU A 308 19.02 7.59 18.12
C LEU A 308 19.59 8.78 18.90
N TYR A 309 19.90 9.88 18.22
CA TYR A 309 20.30 11.13 18.88
C TYR A 309 19.24 11.61 19.88
N SER A 310 17.96 11.58 19.52
CA SER A 310 16.85 11.99 20.41
C SER A 310 16.76 11.15 21.69
N ILE A 311 17.29 9.92 21.68
CA ILE A 311 17.33 9.01 22.83
C ILE A 311 18.61 9.19 23.66
N THR A 312 19.75 9.40 23.00
CA THR A 312 21.07 9.34 23.62
C THR A 312 21.67 10.70 23.97
N GLY A 313 21.31 11.75 23.23
CA GLY A 313 21.93 13.08 23.31
C GLY A 313 23.37 13.14 22.80
N ASP A 314 23.93 12.06 22.24
CA ASP A 314 25.31 12.00 21.78
C ASP A 314 25.49 12.73 20.44
N GLN A 315 26.26 13.82 20.45
CA GLN A 315 26.48 14.68 19.28
C GLN A 315 27.10 13.95 18.09
N ARG A 316 27.80 12.83 18.31
CA ARG A 316 28.33 11.99 17.22
C ARG A 316 27.21 11.38 16.39
N HIS A 317 26.09 11.00 17.01
CA HIS A 317 24.91 10.51 16.30
C HIS A 317 24.25 11.62 15.46
N LEU A 318 24.20 12.84 15.99
CA LEU A 318 23.66 14.01 15.26
C LEU A 318 24.51 14.32 14.02
N LEU A 319 25.83 14.33 14.19
CA LEU A 319 26.76 14.55 13.09
C LEU A 319 26.64 13.47 12.02
N LEU A 320 26.64 12.20 12.42
CA LEU A 320 26.51 11.11 11.45
C LEU A 320 25.17 11.19 10.71
N ALA A 321 24.07 11.49 11.41
CA ALA A 321 22.76 11.68 10.78
C ALA A 321 22.82 12.76 9.69
N HIS A 322 23.47 13.89 9.99
CA HIS A 322 23.65 14.99 9.03
C HIS A 322 24.47 14.58 7.82
N LEU A 323 25.52 13.77 8.00
CA LEU A 323 26.34 13.28 6.87
C LEU A 323 25.57 12.31 5.97
N PHE A 324 24.45 11.75 6.42
CA PHE A 324 23.53 10.97 5.59
C PHE A 324 22.37 11.80 5.02
N ASP A 325 22.28 13.11 5.31
CA ASP A 325 21.40 14.00 4.56
C ASP A 325 21.95 14.14 3.14
N LYS A 326 21.26 13.58 2.14
CA LYS A 326 21.70 13.60 0.73
C LYS A 326 21.48 14.99 0.11
N PRO A 327 22.51 15.86 -0.01
CA PRO A 327 22.29 17.26 -0.36
C PRO A 327 21.83 17.42 -1.81
N CYS A 328 22.28 16.55 -2.73
CA CYS A 328 21.94 16.67 -4.15
C CYS A 328 20.45 16.44 -4.43
N PHE A 329 19.78 15.67 -3.57
CA PHE A 329 18.33 15.47 -3.65
C PHE A 329 17.57 16.48 -2.77
N LEU A 330 17.94 16.63 -1.50
CA LEU A 330 17.26 17.54 -0.58
C LEU A 330 17.40 19.02 -1.00
N GLY A 331 18.48 19.35 -1.72
CA GLY A 331 18.71 20.68 -2.26
C GLY A 331 17.69 21.11 -3.30
N LEU A 332 17.28 20.20 -4.19
CA LEU A 332 16.23 20.45 -5.18
C LEU A 332 14.91 20.82 -4.47
N LEU A 333 14.57 20.07 -3.42
CA LEU A 333 13.36 20.32 -2.62
C LEU A 333 13.48 21.62 -1.81
N ALA A 334 14.67 21.95 -1.31
CA ALA A 334 14.93 23.18 -0.56
C ALA A 334 14.73 24.44 -1.41
N VAL A 335 15.10 24.39 -2.70
CA VAL A 335 14.86 25.48 -3.66
C VAL A 335 13.47 25.40 -4.32
N LYS A 336 12.61 24.49 -3.85
CA LYS A 336 11.24 24.27 -4.34
C LYS A 336 11.19 23.92 -5.84
N ALA A 337 12.15 23.15 -6.32
CA ALA A 337 12.17 22.60 -7.68
C ALA A 337 11.47 21.23 -7.72
N ASN A 338 10.48 21.07 -8.61
CA ASN A 338 9.88 19.77 -8.91
C ASN A 338 10.69 19.05 -10.00
N ASP A 339 11.86 18.57 -9.61
CA ASP A 339 12.80 17.85 -10.49
C ASP A 339 13.14 16.47 -9.90
N ILE A 340 12.09 15.77 -9.45
CA ILE A 340 12.21 14.44 -8.84
C ILE A 340 12.04 13.29 -9.86
N ALA A 341 11.78 13.61 -11.13
CA ALA A 341 11.65 12.61 -12.18
C ALA A 341 12.94 11.79 -12.31
N ASN A 342 12.80 10.52 -12.68
CA ASN A 342 13.87 9.54 -12.84
C ASN A 342 14.64 9.16 -11.56
N PHE A 343 14.31 9.74 -10.39
CA PHE A 343 14.80 9.21 -9.13
C PHE A 343 14.05 7.92 -8.74
N HIS A 344 14.79 6.93 -8.24
CA HIS A 344 14.18 5.75 -7.61
C HIS A 344 13.39 6.20 -6.37
N ALA A 345 12.08 6.00 -6.39
CA ALA A 345 11.17 6.64 -5.44
C ALA A 345 11.47 6.20 -4.01
N ASN A 346 11.59 4.89 -3.78
CA ASN A 346 11.78 4.34 -2.45
C ASN A 346 13.19 4.58 -1.87
N THR A 347 14.19 4.90 -2.69
CA THR A 347 15.50 5.37 -2.22
C THR A 347 15.37 6.73 -1.54
N HIS A 348 14.56 7.61 -2.11
CA HIS A 348 14.57 9.03 -1.78
C HIS A 348 13.49 9.44 -0.76
N ILE A 349 12.33 8.76 -0.69
CA ILE A 349 11.31 9.05 0.33
C ILE A 349 11.87 8.89 1.77
N PRO A 350 12.63 7.82 2.12
CA PRO A 350 13.26 7.71 3.44
C PRO A 350 14.22 8.85 3.79
N VAL A 351 14.94 9.40 2.80
CA VAL A 351 15.79 10.57 2.99
C VAL A 351 14.95 11.79 3.38
N VAL A 352 13.77 11.96 2.78
CA VAL A 352 12.79 13.00 3.19
C VAL A 352 12.29 12.75 4.61
N VAL A 353 11.99 11.51 4.98
CA VAL A 353 11.60 11.17 6.37
C VAL A 353 12.70 11.58 7.35
N GLY A 354 13.97 11.32 7.04
CA GLY A 354 15.08 11.76 7.87
C GLY A 354 15.24 13.29 7.93
N SER A 355 14.97 14.00 6.83
CA SER A 355 14.87 15.45 6.79
C SER A 355 13.76 15.97 7.73
N GLN A 356 12.60 15.33 7.76
CA GLN A 356 11.53 15.67 8.70
C GLN A 356 11.95 15.40 10.16
N MET A 357 12.62 14.29 10.42
CA MET A 357 13.17 13.98 11.74
C MET A 357 14.21 15.03 12.17
N ARG A 358 15.03 15.52 11.24
CA ARG A 358 15.96 16.62 11.51
C ARG A 358 15.23 17.87 11.98
N TYR A 359 14.13 18.27 11.33
CA TYR A 359 13.32 19.40 11.81
C TYR A 359 12.81 19.16 13.25
N GLU A 360 12.38 17.94 13.56
CA GLU A 360 11.93 17.59 14.91
C GLU A 360 13.06 17.63 15.95
N VAL A 361 14.31 17.39 15.55
CA VAL A 361 15.49 17.44 16.42
C VAL A 361 16.05 18.86 16.57
N THR A 362 16.27 19.56 15.45
CA THR A 362 16.99 20.84 15.42
C THR A 362 16.06 22.05 15.46
N GLY A 363 14.83 21.92 14.97
CA GLY A 363 13.90 23.04 14.77
C GLY A 363 14.14 23.86 13.51
N ASP A 364 15.04 23.42 12.63
CA ASP A 364 15.39 24.15 11.40
C ASP A 364 14.20 24.22 10.42
N PRO A 365 13.59 25.40 10.20
CA PRO A 365 12.39 25.53 9.39
C PRO A 365 12.60 25.15 7.92
N LEU A 366 13.83 25.16 7.41
CA LEU A 366 14.12 24.70 6.05
C LEU A 366 13.66 23.26 5.84
N TYR A 367 13.93 22.39 6.82
CA TYR A 367 13.61 20.96 6.75
C TYR A 367 12.10 20.69 6.86
N LYS A 368 11.36 21.58 7.54
CA LYS A 368 9.89 21.58 7.49
C LYS A 368 9.38 21.93 6.10
N GLU A 369 9.95 22.96 5.46
CA GLU A 369 9.58 23.37 4.11
C GLU A 369 9.89 22.29 3.08
N ILE A 370 11.04 21.62 3.17
CA ILE A 370 11.40 20.47 2.31
C ILE A 370 10.34 19.37 2.38
N GLY A 371 10.00 18.89 3.58
CA GLY A 371 9.01 17.83 3.75
C GLY A 371 7.61 18.24 3.30
N THR A 372 7.24 19.52 3.50
CA THR A 372 5.94 20.06 3.06
C THR A 372 5.88 20.13 1.54
N PHE A 373 6.89 20.72 0.90
CA PHE A 373 6.98 20.86 -0.55
C PHE A 373 7.02 19.50 -1.26
N PHE A 374 7.79 18.53 -0.72
CA PHE A 374 7.84 17.17 -1.24
C PHE A 374 6.45 16.50 -1.28
N MET A 375 5.70 16.61 -0.20
CA MET A 375 4.33 16.09 -0.14
C MET A 375 3.41 16.76 -1.16
N ASP A 376 3.57 18.08 -1.36
CA ASP A 376 2.76 18.85 -2.32
C ASP A 376 3.06 18.44 -3.78
N ILE A 377 4.33 18.26 -4.17
CA ILE A 377 4.69 17.85 -5.53
C ILE A 377 4.22 16.42 -5.84
N VAL A 378 4.43 15.47 -4.92
CA VAL A 378 4.02 14.07 -5.12
C VAL A 378 2.50 13.98 -5.28
N ASN A 379 1.73 14.63 -4.40
CA ASN A 379 0.27 14.62 -4.48
C ASN A 379 -0.30 15.32 -5.72
N SER A 380 0.36 16.39 -6.18
CA SER A 380 -0.15 17.20 -7.29
C SER A 380 0.21 16.64 -8.66
N SER A 381 1.25 15.79 -8.78
CA SER A 381 1.79 15.40 -10.08
C SER A 381 2.25 13.95 -10.25
N HIS A 382 2.47 13.18 -9.18
CA HIS A 382 3.03 11.82 -9.26
C HIS A 382 2.20 10.75 -8.53
N THR A 383 0.97 11.07 -8.09
CA THR A 383 0.14 10.19 -7.25
C THR A 383 -1.08 9.67 -8.01
N TYR A 384 -1.35 8.37 -7.88
CA TYR A 384 -2.60 7.75 -8.36
C TYR A 384 -3.73 7.89 -7.32
N ALA A 385 -4.95 7.49 -7.68
CA ALA A 385 -6.15 7.65 -6.86
C ALA A 385 -6.11 6.85 -5.54
N THR A 386 -5.24 5.84 -5.45
CA THR A 386 -4.93 5.10 -4.22
C THR A 386 -4.19 5.95 -3.17
N GLY A 387 -3.54 7.05 -3.59
CA GLY A 387 -2.55 7.78 -2.78
C GLY A 387 -1.11 7.28 -2.96
N GLY A 388 -0.89 6.19 -3.69
CA GLY A 388 0.42 5.64 -4.06
C GLY A 388 1.09 6.39 -5.22
N THR A 389 2.37 6.11 -5.44
CA THR A 389 3.21 6.76 -6.46
C THR A 389 4.16 5.74 -7.09
N SER A 390 4.90 6.15 -8.12
CA SER A 390 5.89 5.39 -8.89
C SER A 390 5.34 4.45 -9.97
N VAL A 391 6.19 4.20 -10.96
CA VAL A 391 6.07 3.15 -11.97
C VAL A 391 7.46 2.58 -12.20
N ASP A 392 7.59 1.26 -12.29
CA ASP A 392 8.88 0.58 -12.43
C ASP A 392 9.89 0.97 -11.33
N GLU A 393 9.41 1.33 -10.13
CA GLU A 393 10.17 1.84 -8.97
C GLU A 393 10.65 3.32 -9.06
N PHE A 394 10.41 4.02 -10.17
CA PHE A 394 10.83 5.41 -10.38
C PHE A 394 9.66 6.39 -10.44
N TRP A 395 9.93 7.66 -10.18
CA TRP A 395 9.01 8.72 -10.58
C TRP A 395 9.17 9.05 -12.07
N SER A 396 8.05 9.08 -12.80
CA SER A 396 8.00 9.66 -14.14
C SER A 396 8.05 11.19 -14.06
N ASP A 397 8.17 11.84 -15.21
CA ASP A 397 7.95 13.27 -15.35
C ASP A 397 6.62 13.73 -14.71
N PRO A 398 6.57 14.96 -14.16
CA PRO A 398 5.39 15.46 -13.48
C PRO A 398 4.21 15.55 -14.44
N LYS A 399 3.05 15.09 -13.98
CA LYS A 399 1.80 15.08 -14.77
C LYS A 399 1.90 14.25 -16.07
N ARG A 400 2.60 13.11 -16.02
CA ARG A 400 2.73 12.15 -17.12
C ARG A 400 2.21 10.75 -16.79
N ILE A 401 1.46 10.59 -15.69
CA ILE A 401 1.02 9.26 -15.22
C ILE A 401 -0.04 8.60 -16.11
N GLY A 402 -0.55 9.29 -17.14
CA GLY A 402 -1.48 8.69 -18.11
C GLY A 402 -0.88 7.52 -18.88
N ASP A 403 0.38 7.65 -19.34
CA ASP A 403 1.05 6.60 -20.13
C ASP A 403 1.39 5.38 -19.25
N THR A 404 1.56 5.58 -17.94
CA THR A 404 1.96 4.51 -17.01
C THR A 404 0.85 3.49 -16.80
N LEU A 405 -0.39 3.80 -17.19
CA LEU A 405 -1.53 2.86 -17.15
C LEU A 405 -1.39 1.69 -18.15
N GLU A 406 -0.41 1.73 -19.05
CA GLU A 406 -0.06 0.60 -19.91
C GLU A 406 0.85 -0.42 -19.20
N SER A 407 1.46 -0.05 -18.08
CA SER A 407 2.30 -0.92 -17.26
C SER A 407 1.48 -1.73 -16.24
N THR A 408 2.01 -2.87 -15.83
CA THR A 408 1.52 -3.66 -14.68
C THR A 408 2.34 -3.40 -13.41
N ASP A 409 3.40 -2.59 -13.49
CA ASP A 409 4.35 -2.35 -12.41
C ASP A 409 4.21 -0.92 -11.87
N ASN A 410 2.97 -0.52 -11.61
CA ASN A 410 2.66 0.72 -10.90
C ASN A 410 2.70 0.52 -9.38
N GLU A 411 2.96 1.61 -8.65
CA GLU A 411 2.84 1.67 -7.19
C GLU A 411 3.61 0.60 -6.44
N GLU A 412 4.94 0.79 -6.33
CA GLU A 412 5.72 -0.01 -5.39
C GLU A 412 5.21 0.24 -3.96
N SER A 413 4.82 -0.83 -3.25
CA SER A 413 4.19 -0.70 -1.93
C SER A 413 5.07 -0.04 -0.86
N CYS A 414 6.41 -0.15 -0.96
CA CYS A 414 7.33 0.55 -0.05
C CYS A 414 7.19 2.08 -0.12
N THR A 415 6.89 2.62 -1.31
CA THR A 415 6.72 4.06 -1.50
C THR A 415 5.51 4.55 -0.71
N THR A 416 4.39 3.82 -0.75
CA THR A 416 3.19 4.10 0.05
C THR A 416 3.51 4.05 1.55
N TYR A 417 4.22 3.03 2.00
CA TYR A 417 4.63 2.91 3.41
C TYR A 417 5.45 4.12 3.88
N ASN A 418 6.42 4.58 3.10
CA ASN A 418 7.25 5.72 3.47
C ASN A 418 6.51 7.06 3.32
N MET A 419 5.63 7.20 2.32
CA MET A 419 4.76 8.38 2.19
C MET A 419 3.77 8.53 3.36
N LEU A 420 3.29 7.41 3.92
CA LEU A 420 2.49 7.44 5.15
C LEU A 420 3.29 8.04 6.33
N LYS A 421 4.60 7.77 6.44
CA LYS A 421 5.46 8.44 7.43
C LYS A 421 5.55 9.95 7.16
N VAL A 422 5.75 10.33 5.89
CA VAL A 422 5.82 11.75 5.49
C VAL A 422 4.56 12.51 5.90
N SER A 423 3.39 11.98 5.54
CA SER A 423 2.11 12.56 5.89
C SER A 423 1.91 12.66 7.40
N ARG A 424 2.35 11.63 8.14
CA ARG A 424 2.20 11.55 9.59
C ARG A 424 3.04 12.59 10.34
N HIS A 425 4.28 12.83 9.93
CA HIS A 425 5.09 13.94 10.45
C HIS A 425 4.41 15.29 10.20
N LEU A 426 3.94 15.53 8.96
CA LEU A 426 3.24 16.77 8.62
C LEU A 426 1.96 16.97 9.43
N PHE A 427 1.19 15.90 9.67
CA PHE A 427 0.03 15.94 10.55
C PHE A 427 0.42 16.32 11.99
N ARG A 428 1.47 15.71 12.55
CA ARG A 428 1.94 16.02 13.91
C ARG A 428 2.33 17.48 14.10
N TRP A 429 2.86 18.13 13.07
CA TRP A 429 3.28 19.54 13.13
C TRP A 429 2.17 20.53 12.86
N THR A 430 1.28 20.20 11.92
CA THR A 430 0.33 21.18 11.36
C THR A 430 -1.11 20.96 11.80
N LYS A 431 -1.44 19.73 12.24
CA LYS A 431 -2.80 19.28 12.58
C LYS A 431 -3.79 19.45 11.41
N LYS A 432 -3.31 19.57 10.17
CA LYS A 432 -4.16 19.75 8.98
C LYS A 432 -4.85 18.44 8.61
N VAL A 433 -6.17 18.48 8.45
CA VAL A 433 -7.00 17.32 8.07
C VAL A 433 -6.58 16.71 6.73
N SER A 434 -6.05 17.50 5.79
CA SER A 434 -5.57 17.01 4.49
C SER A 434 -4.52 15.90 4.60
N TYR A 435 -3.64 15.95 5.60
CA TYR A 435 -2.64 14.90 5.82
C TYR A 435 -3.27 13.63 6.44
N ALA A 436 -4.28 13.78 7.29
CA ALA A 436 -5.06 12.67 7.80
C ALA A 436 -5.90 11.99 6.68
N ASP A 437 -6.45 12.78 5.75
CA ASP A 437 -7.19 12.27 4.58
C ASP A 437 -6.26 11.53 3.61
N TYR A 438 -5.06 12.06 3.37
CA TYR A 438 -4.05 11.33 2.60
C TYR A 438 -3.71 9.99 3.27
N TYR A 439 -3.50 10.01 4.58
CA TYR A 439 -3.18 8.79 5.34
C TYR A 439 -4.32 7.76 5.24
N GLU A 440 -5.57 8.18 5.41
CA GLU A 440 -6.76 7.33 5.25
C GLU A 440 -6.80 6.70 3.85
N ARG A 441 -6.59 7.51 2.81
CA ARG A 441 -6.61 7.08 1.41
C ARG A 441 -5.53 6.04 1.11
N ALA A 442 -4.27 6.35 1.43
CA ALA A 442 -3.12 5.49 1.15
C ALA A 442 -3.14 4.21 1.99
N LEU A 443 -3.63 4.27 3.24
CA LEU A 443 -3.84 3.08 4.07
C LEU A 443 -4.93 2.17 3.47
N THR A 444 -6.09 2.75 3.16
CA THR A 444 -7.28 1.99 2.72
C THR A 444 -7.09 1.35 1.35
N ASN A 445 -6.50 2.09 0.41
CA ASN A 445 -6.44 1.67 -0.99
C ASN A 445 -5.07 1.14 -1.40
N GLY A 446 -3.98 1.65 -0.81
CA GLY A 446 -2.63 1.16 -1.05
C GLY A 446 -2.33 -0.02 -0.13
N VAL A 447 -2.10 0.25 1.16
CA VAL A 447 -1.60 -0.76 2.11
C VAL A 447 -2.54 -1.95 2.27
N LEU A 448 -3.84 -1.75 2.52
CA LEU A 448 -4.75 -2.89 2.69
C LEU A 448 -4.94 -3.74 1.43
N SER A 449 -4.57 -3.22 0.25
CA SER A 449 -4.69 -3.94 -1.02
C SER A 449 -3.54 -4.89 -1.32
N ILE A 450 -2.43 -4.84 -0.58
CA ILE A 450 -1.21 -5.61 -0.89
C ILE A 450 -1.15 -6.99 -0.26
N GLN A 451 -1.99 -7.28 0.75
CA GLN A 451 -2.07 -8.60 1.39
C GLN A 451 -3.13 -9.45 0.70
N ARG A 452 -2.81 -10.70 0.37
CA ARG A 452 -3.75 -11.61 -0.31
C ARG A 452 -4.79 -12.17 0.66
N GLY A 453 -5.84 -11.39 0.92
CA GLY A 453 -6.94 -11.79 1.79
C GLY A 453 -6.45 -12.20 3.19
N THR A 454 -6.70 -13.45 3.58
CA THR A 454 -6.29 -14.02 4.88
C THR A 454 -5.20 -15.08 4.71
N GLU A 455 -4.39 -15.00 3.66
CA GLU A 455 -3.26 -15.90 3.44
C GLU A 455 -1.98 -15.32 4.06
N PRO A 456 -1.46 -15.90 5.16
CA PRO A 456 -0.27 -15.36 5.82
C PRO A 456 0.95 -15.42 4.91
N GLY A 457 1.66 -14.31 4.79
CA GLY A 457 2.93 -14.23 4.05
C GLY A 457 2.80 -14.17 2.53
N VAL A 458 1.62 -13.84 2.01
CA VAL A 458 1.40 -13.67 0.56
C VAL A 458 1.04 -12.20 0.30
N MET A 459 2.01 -11.45 -0.22
CA MET A 459 1.90 -10.03 -0.52
C MET A 459 2.46 -9.72 -1.92
N ILE A 460 2.01 -8.62 -2.53
CA ILE A 460 2.54 -8.08 -3.78
C ILE A 460 3.66 -7.05 -3.55
N TYR A 461 4.44 -6.83 -4.60
CA TYR A 461 5.42 -5.74 -4.68
C TYR A 461 4.81 -4.47 -5.29
N MET A 462 4.24 -4.62 -6.49
CA MET A 462 3.57 -3.56 -7.27
C MET A 462 2.05 -3.68 -7.14
N LEU A 463 1.35 -2.55 -6.98
CA LEU A 463 -0.11 -2.48 -7.01
C LEU A 463 -0.58 -1.88 -8.36
N PRO A 464 -0.90 -2.72 -9.37
CA PRO A 464 -1.13 -2.24 -10.73
C PRO A 464 -2.36 -1.33 -10.82
N GLN A 465 -2.24 -0.24 -11.59
CA GLN A 465 -3.30 0.76 -11.79
C GLN A 465 -3.87 0.77 -13.21
N GLY A 466 -3.26 0.00 -14.11
CA GLY A 466 -3.59 -0.06 -15.52
C GLY A 466 -4.97 -0.66 -15.87
N ARG A 467 -5.15 -0.92 -17.16
CA ARG A 467 -6.41 -1.42 -17.73
C ARG A 467 -6.43 -2.95 -17.82
N GLY A 468 -7.43 -3.59 -17.24
CA GLY A 468 -7.57 -5.06 -17.28
C GLY A 468 -6.45 -5.82 -16.56
N VAL A 469 -5.71 -5.14 -15.70
CA VAL A 469 -4.55 -5.64 -14.96
C VAL A 469 -4.98 -6.54 -13.80
N SER A 470 -4.06 -7.31 -13.23
CA SER A 470 -4.32 -8.18 -12.08
C SER A 470 -3.14 -8.13 -11.12
N LYS A 471 -3.40 -8.16 -9.80
CA LYS A 471 -2.35 -8.25 -8.77
C LYS A 471 -1.52 -9.53 -8.92
N ALA A 472 -2.10 -10.58 -9.49
CA ALA A 472 -1.42 -11.85 -9.75
C ALA A 472 -0.50 -11.82 -10.99
N LYS A 473 -0.61 -10.80 -11.86
CA LYS A 473 0.05 -10.74 -13.17
C LYS A 473 0.95 -9.50 -13.33
N THR A 474 1.68 -9.14 -12.27
CA THR A 474 2.76 -8.15 -12.32
C THR A 474 4.10 -8.84 -12.61
N SER A 475 5.20 -8.09 -12.78
CA SER A 475 6.54 -8.67 -12.99
C SER A 475 6.98 -9.65 -11.91
N LEU A 476 6.56 -9.43 -10.66
CA LEU A 476 6.86 -10.28 -9.50
C LEU A 476 5.64 -11.10 -9.01
N GLY A 477 4.43 -10.70 -9.38
CA GLY A 477 3.18 -11.34 -8.95
C GLY A 477 2.99 -11.36 -7.43
N TRP A 478 2.24 -12.35 -6.95
CA TRP A 478 2.16 -12.66 -5.52
C TRP A 478 3.44 -13.33 -5.06
N GLY A 479 4.07 -12.80 -4.01
CA GLY A 479 5.22 -13.45 -3.42
C GLY A 479 4.84 -14.73 -2.65
N THR A 480 5.87 -15.38 -2.11
CA THR A 480 5.76 -16.64 -1.38
C THR A 480 6.20 -16.47 0.07
N LYS A 481 5.77 -17.42 0.91
CA LYS A 481 6.02 -17.39 2.36
C LYS A 481 7.49 -17.47 2.74
N PHE A 482 8.35 -18.09 1.92
CA PHE A 482 9.72 -18.44 2.32
C PHE A 482 10.79 -18.16 1.25
N ASP A 483 10.41 -17.63 0.08
CA ASP A 483 11.34 -17.48 -1.05
C ASP A 483 11.22 -16.14 -1.79
N SER A 484 10.50 -15.15 -1.23
CA SER A 484 10.39 -13.80 -1.81
C SER A 484 11.26 -12.78 -1.08
N PHE A 485 10.87 -12.41 0.14
CA PHE A 485 11.60 -11.48 1.02
C PHE A 485 12.05 -10.15 0.37
N TRP A 486 11.29 -9.63 -0.59
CA TRP A 486 11.59 -8.35 -1.23
C TRP A 486 11.55 -7.17 -0.25
N CYS A 487 12.01 -5.98 -0.66
CA CYS A 487 11.85 -4.76 0.16
C CYS A 487 10.37 -4.52 0.57
N CYS A 488 9.43 -4.79 -0.34
CA CYS A 488 7.98 -4.72 -0.11
C CYS A 488 7.47 -5.75 0.90
N TYR A 489 8.13 -6.91 1.03
CA TYR A 489 7.83 -7.85 2.11
C TYR A 489 8.22 -7.25 3.47
N GLY A 490 9.38 -6.60 3.55
CA GLY A 490 9.84 -5.92 4.75
C GLY A 490 8.91 -4.79 5.22
N THR A 491 8.58 -3.86 4.32
CA THR A 491 7.65 -2.76 4.63
C THR A 491 6.21 -3.24 4.82
N GLY A 492 5.78 -4.29 4.11
CA GLY A 492 4.48 -4.93 4.28
C GLY A 492 4.29 -5.47 5.70
N ILE A 493 5.22 -6.30 6.19
CA ILE A 493 5.10 -6.85 7.56
C ILE A 493 5.12 -5.76 8.63
N GLU A 494 5.82 -4.65 8.43
CA GLU A 494 5.77 -3.52 9.36
C GLU A 494 4.43 -2.79 9.31
N SER A 495 3.88 -2.57 8.10
CA SER A 495 2.61 -1.87 7.89
C SER A 495 1.46 -2.57 8.62
N PHE A 496 1.33 -3.88 8.41
CA PHE A 496 0.27 -4.68 9.05
C PHE A 496 0.50 -4.89 10.56
N SER A 497 1.70 -4.64 11.07
CA SER A 497 2.02 -4.70 12.51
C SER A 497 1.58 -3.45 13.28
N LYS A 498 1.35 -2.33 12.58
CA LYS A 498 1.15 -1.01 13.18
C LYS A 498 -0.14 -0.29 12.75
N LEU A 499 -1.14 -1.02 12.26
CA LEU A 499 -2.42 -0.46 11.78
C LEU A 499 -3.18 0.43 12.80
N GLY A 500 -2.80 0.42 14.09
CA GLY A 500 -3.34 1.29 15.13
C GLY A 500 -2.55 2.58 15.40
N ASP A 501 -1.38 2.78 14.78
CA ASP A 501 -0.38 3.81 15.17
C ASP A 501 -0.74 5.26 14.81
N SER A 502 -1.78 5.40 13.97
CA SER A 502 -2.21 6.68 13.39
C SER A 502 -3.71 6.89 13.52
N ILE A 503 -4.37 6.19 14.45
CA ILE A 503 -5.76 6.44 14.82
C ILE A 503 -5.85 7.65 15.77
N TYR A 504 -4.92 7.72 16.73
CA TYR A 504 -4.96 8.64 17.87
C TYR A 504 -3.64 9.42 18.01
N PHE A 505 -3.75 10.73 18.24
CA PHE A 505 -2.63 11.61 18.55
C PHE A 505 -2.93 12.46 19.78
N GLU A 506 -1.94 12.65 20.63
CA GLU A 506 -2.08 13.26 21.95
C GLU A 506 -1.36 14.60 22.02
N GLU A 507 -1.94 15.55 22.73
CA GLU A 507 -1.31 16.82 23.08
C GLU A 507 -1.39 17.01 24.60
N GLY A 508 -0.23 17.25 25.21
CA GLY A 508 -0.10 17.48 26.64
C GLY A 508 -0.61 18.87 27.05
N GLY A 509 -0.68 19.12 28.35
CA GLY A 509 -1.12 20.40 28.92
C GLY A 509 -1.96 20.21 30.16
N LYS A 510 -2.44 21.33 30.74
CA LYS A 510 -3.36 21.30 31.90
C LYS A 510 -4.67 20.56 31.59
N ASN A 511 -5.14 20.70 30.34
CA ASN A 511 -6.27 19.94 29.79
C ASN A 511 -5.74 19.06 28.65
N PRO A 512 -5.51 17.76 28.87
CA PRO A 512 -4.99 16.88 27.83
C PRO A 512 -5.95 16.82 26.65
N THR A 513 -5.39 16.78 25.45
CA THR A 513 -6.15 16.82 24.20
C THR A 513 -5.86 15.58 23.36
N LEU A 514 -6.90 14.99 22.78
CA LEU A 514 -6.83 13.82 21.89
C LEU A 514 -7.36 14.18 20.51
N TYR A 515 -6.60 13.85 19.47
CA TYR A 515 -7.00 13.93 18.07
C TYR A 515 -7.29 12.52 17.55
N ILE A 516 -8.51 12.32 17.08
CA ILE A 516 -8.99 11.07 16.50
C ILE A 516 -9.11 11.30 15.00
N ILE A 517 -8.17 10.73 14.26
CA ILE A 517 -8.01 11.04 12.83
C ILE A 517 -8.37 9.88 11.91
N GLN A 518 -8.53 8.65 12.43
CA GLN A 518 -9.03 7.52 11.64
C GLN A 518 -10.27 6.92 12.29
N TYR A 519 -11.25 6.57 11.46
CA TYR A 519 -12.45 5.87 11.88
C TYR A 519 -12.25 4.36 11.68
N ILE A 520 -11.50 3.76 12.61
CA ILE A 520 -11.17 2.33 12.65
C ILE A 520 -11.62 1.74 13.99
N SER A 521 -12.42 0.67 13.94
CA SER A 521 -12.96 0.02 15.15
C SER A 521 -11.84 -0.45 16.09
N SER A 522 -11.77 0.15 17.28
CA SER A 522 -10.66 -0.03 18.21
C SER A 522 -10.99 0.40 19.64
N PHE A 523 -10.19 -0.10 20.59
CA PHE A 523 -10.11 0.36 21.96
C PHE A 523 -8.82 1.14 22.16
N PHE A 524 -8.88 2.25 22.90
CA PHE A 524 -7.71 3.02 23.31
C PHE A 524 -7.75 3.32 24.81
N ASN A 525 -6.76 2.82 25.55
CA ASN A 525 -6.55 3.17 26.94
C ASN A 525 -5.84 4.54 27.04
N TRP A 526 -6.62 5.62 27.00
CA TRP A 526 -6.08 6.97 26.99
C TRP A 526 -5.63 7.43 28.38
N LYS A 527 -4.37 7.15 28.72
CA LYS A 527 -3.78 7.39 30.04
C LYS A 527 -3.83 8.86 30.47
N PHE A 528 -3.59 9.81 29.56
CA PHE A 528 -3.60 11.24 29.89
C PHE A 528 -5.01 11.74 30.23
N GLY A 529 -6.03 11.32 29.48
CA GLY A 529 -7.43 11.64 29.76
C GLY A 529 -8.05 10.84 30.91
N GLN A 530 -7.38 9.78 31.37
CA GLN A 530 -7.87 8.83 32.37
C GLN A 530 -9.18 8.13 31.97
N ILE A 531 -9.34 7.91 30.66
CA ILE A 531 -10.51 7.26 30.07
C ILE A 531 -10.09 6.18 29.08
N ILE A 532 -10.97 5.22 28.86
CA ILE A 532 -10.87 4.28 27.75
C ILE A 532 -11.87 4.73 26.69
N VAL A 533 -11.38 4.89 25.46
CA VAL A 533 -12.18 5.23 24.29
C VAL A 533 -12.42 3.95 23.50
N ASN A 534 -13.67 3.55 23.32
CA ASN A 534 -14.03 2.49 22.40
C ASN A 534 -14.75 3.09 21.19
N GLN A 535 -14.16 2.95 20.01
CA GLN A 535 -14.74 3.36 18.74
C GLN A 535 -15.25 2.13 17.99
N THR A 536 -16.51 2.12 17.61
CA THR A 536 -17.13 1.08 16.76
C THR A 536 -17.62 1.73 15.48
N VAL A 537 -17.13 1.23 14.35
CA VAL A 537 -17.47 1.70 13.01
C VAL A 537 -18.40 0.68 12.36
N VAL A 538 -19.54 1.14 11.88
CA VAL A 538 -20.42 0.31 11.05
C VAL A 538 -19.79 0.22 9.66
N PRO A 539 -19.52 -1.00 9.12
CA PRO A 539 -18.95 -1.15 7.79
C PRO A 539 -19.78 -0.41 6.74
N ALA A 540 -19.11 0.32 5.85
CA ALA A 540 -19.77 1.00 4.75
C ALA A 540 -20.37 -0.03 3.78
N VAL A 541 -21.52 0.31 3.21
CA VAL A 541 -22.23 -0.52 2.23
C VAL A 541 -22.83 0.37 1.13
N SER A 542 -22.98 -0.12 -0.09
CA SER A 542 -23.39 0.71 -1.22
C SER A 542 -24.85 1.20 -1.14
N TRP A 543 -25.73 0.44 -0.48
CA TRP A 543 -27.17 0.75 -0.36
C TRP A 543 -27.54 1.65 0.83
N ASP A 544 -26.57 2.05 1.66
CA ASP A 544 -26.77 2.95 2.80
C ASP A 544 -25.66 4.01 2.78
N PRO A 545 -25.94 5.23 2.29
CA PRO A 545 -24.93 6.24 1.97
C PRO A 545 -24.39 6.98 3.19
N PHE A 546 -24.14 6.27 4.29
CA PHE A 546 -23.64 6.84 5.52
C PHE A 546 -22.56 5.98 6.19
N LEU A 547 -21.43 6.60 6.51
CA LEU A 547 -20.48 6.06 7.47
C LEU A 547 -20.95 6.42 8.88
N ARG A 548 -21.14 5.42 9.74
CA ARG A 548 -21.56 5.61 11.13
C ARG A 548 -20.51 5.12 12.10
N VAL A 549 -20.19 5.98 13.07
CA VAL A 549 -19.18 5.73 14.10
C VAL A 549 -19.79 6.02 15.46
N THR A 550 -19.60 5.10 16.39
CA THR A 550 -20.00 5.28 17.79
C THR A 550 -18.79 5.22 18.68
N PHE A 551 -18.67 6.22 19.56
CA PHE A 551 -17.71 6.26 20.65
C PHE A 551 -18.43 6.03 21.96
N THR A 552 -17.91 5.12 22.77
CA THR A 552 -18.31 4.95 24.16
C THR A 552 -17.12 5.16 25.06
N PHE A 553 -17.36 5.78 26.21
CA PHE A 553 -16.30 6.12 27.15
C PHE A 553 -16.50 5.36 28.46
N SER A 554 -15.40 4.82 28.99
CA SER A 554 -15.34 4.28 30.35
C SER A 554 -14.18 4.90 31.12
N LEU A 555 -14.30 4.91 32.45
CA LEU A 555 -13.28 5.50 33.30
C LEU A 555 -12.14 4.52 33.58
N ALA A 556 -10.89 4.96 33.40
CA ALA A 556 -9.72 4.20 33.84
C ALA A 556 -9.39 4.43 35.33
N LYS A 557 -9.93 5.51 35.94
CA LYS A 557 -9.81 5.88 37.36
C LYS A 557 -11.11 6.50 37.89
N LYS A 558 -11.26 6.62 39.23
CA LYS A 558 -12.52 7.06 39.89
C LYS A 558 -13.15 8.36 39.36
N THR A 559 -12.39 9.27 38.75
CA THR A 559 -12.92 10.50 38.12
C THR A 559 -12.17 10.81 36.83
N GLY A 560 -12.87 11.09 35.73
CA GLY A 560 -12.27 11.51 34.46
C GLY A 560 -11.68 12.92 34.52
N ALA A 561 -10.57 13.15 33.82
CA ALA A 561 -9.96 14.47 33.73
C ALA A 561 -10.74 15.38 32.76
N LEU A 562 -10.75 16.70 33.04
CA LEU A 562 -11.23 17.68 32.05
C LEU A 562 -10.33 17.61 30.82
N SER A 563 -10.88 17.23 29.67
CA SER A 563 -10.10 16.93 28.47
C SER A 563 -10.85 17.27 27.19
N THR A 564 -10.09 17.50 26.12
CA THR A 564 -10.63 17.85 24.79
C THR A 564 -10.44 16.69 23.83
N LEU A 565 -11.51 16.27 23.15
CA LEU A 565 -11.44 15.29 22.05
C LEU A 565 -11.77 16.00 20.74
N ASN A 566 -10.91 15.82 19.74
CA ASN A 566 -11.03 16.34 18.39
C ASN A 566 -11.35 15.20 17.42
N PHE A 567 -12.53 15.22 16.83
CA PHE A 567 -12.99 14.23 15.86
C PHE A 567 -12.85 14.79 14.45
N ARG A 568 -12.08 14.14 13.57
CA ARG A 568 -11.86 14.62 12.19
C ARG A 568 -13.18 14.62 11.40
N LEU A 569 -13.54 15.72 10.74
CA LEU A 569 -14.53 15.66 9.66
C LEU A 569 -13.78 15.46 8.34
N PRO A 570 -13.87 14.28 7.70
CA PRO A 570 -13.15 14.00 6.46
C PRO A 570 -13.47 15.00 5.35
N THR A 571 -12.55 15.26 4.42
CA THR A 571 -12.85 16.14 3.28
C THR A 571 -13.80 15.53 2.26
N TRP A 572 -13.93 14.20 2.21
CA TRP A 572 -14.83 13.51 1.29
C TRP A 572 -16.32 13.53 1.71
N THR A 573 -16.64 13.94 2.95
CA THR A 573 -18.04 14.03 3.41
C THR A 573 -18.64 15.41 3.13
N HIS A 574 -19.96 15.51 3.16
CA HIS A 574 -20.71 16.77 3.07
C HIS A 574 -21.36 17.14 4.40
N LYS A 575 -21.67 18.43 4.59
CA LYS A 575 -22.36 18.92 5.80
C LYS A 575 -23.83 18.49 5.82
N ASP A 576 -24.47 18.49 4.66
CA ASP A 576 -25.86 18.08 4.51
C ASP A 576 -25.99 16.57 4.76
N GLY A 577 -26.77 16.20 5.78
CA GLY A 577 -26.92 14.81 6.22
C GLY A 577 -25.89 14.33 7.25
N ALA A 578 -24.84 15.12 7.53
CA ALA A 578 -23.92 14.83 8.64
C ALA A 578 -24.58 15.12 9.98
N LYS A 579 -24.39 14.21 10.95
CA LYS A 579 -25.02 14.30 12.29
C LYS A 579 -24.02 13.91 13.37
N GLY A 580 -24.03 14.66 14.46
CA GLY A 580 -23.34 14.31 15.70
C GLY A 580 -24.32 14.34 16.85
N VAL A 581 -24.33 13.30 17.68
CA VAL A 581 -25.19 13.20 18.86
C VAL A 581 -24.37 12.77 20.06
N LEU A 582 -24.37 13.55 21.14
CA LEU A 582 -23.71 13.25 22.39
C LEU A 582 -24.76 13.11 23.50
N ASN A 583 -24.89 11.92 24.10
CA ASN A 583 -25.87 11.65 25.17
C ASN A 583 -27.31 12.13 24.86
N ASN A 584 -27.77 11.92 23.61
CA ASN A 584 -29.06 12.36 23.06
C ASN A 584 -29.16 13.85 22.69
N GLU A 585 -28.10 14.64 22.84
CA GLU A 585 -28.05 16.03 22.38
C GLU A 585 -27.40 16.14 21.00
N SER A 586 -28.09 16.81 20.06
CA SER A 586 -27.55 17.08 18.72
C SER A 586 -26.43 18.12 18.78
N LEU A 587 -25.30 17.84 18.12
CA LEU A 587 -24.14 18.72 18.05
C LEU A 587 -24.14 19.53 16.75
N SER A 588 -23.66 20.77 16.84
CA SER A 588 -23.31 21.56 15.65
C SER A 588 -21.97 21.07 15.09
N LEU A 589 -21.99 20.55 13.87
CA LEU A 589 -20.80 20.06 13.20
C LEU A 589 -20.07 21.18 12.44
N PRO A 590 -18.73 21.25 12.51
CA PRO A 590 -17.95 22.16 11.68
C PRO A 590 -18.03 21.78 10.20
N THR A 591 -17.45 22.60 9.33
CA THR A 591 -17.31 22.24 7.91
C THR A 591 -16.35 21.05 7.73
N PRO A 592 -16.56 20.17 6.73
CA PRO A 592 -15.57 19.17 6.32
C PRO A 592 -14.15 19.75 6.19
N GLY A 593 -13.13 18.95 6.52
CA GLY A 593 -11.74 19.41 6.57
C GLY A 593 -11.32 20.07 7.89
N LYS A 594 -12.17 20.01 8.93
CA LYS A 594 -11.89 20.53 10.28
C LYS A 594 -12.13 19.46 11.34
N PHE A 595 -11.85 19.79 12.61
CA PHE A 595 -12.16 18.93 13.75
C PHE A 595 -13.39 19.43 14.50
N LEU A 596 -14.26 18.50 14.89
CA LEU A 596 -15.24 18.72 15.95
C LEU A 596 -14.53 18.59 17.30
N SER A 597 -14.38 19.70 18.02
CA SER A 597 -13.72 19.74 19.33
C SER A 597 -14.76 19.72 20.45
N ILE A 598 -14.63 18.78 21.39
CA ILE A 598 -15.51 18.65 22.54
C ILE A 598 -14.65 18.63 23.81
N THR A 599 -14.80 19.64 24.66
CA THR A 599 -14.11 19.74 25.96
C THR A 599 -15.07 19.44 27.10
N ARG A 600 -14.84 18.37 27.85
CA ARG A 600 -15.66 18.02 29.03
C ARG A 600 -14.92 17.11 30.00
N LYS A 601 -15.53 16.91 31.17
CA LYS A 601 -15.23 15.75 32.02
C LYS A 601 -16.02 14.57 31.48
N TRP A 602 -15.31 13.62 30.87
CA TRP A 602 -15.92 12.43 30.30
C TRP A 602 -16.25 11.43 31.40
N ASN A 603 -17.47 10.90 31.36
CA ASN A 603 -18.01 9.97 32.35
C ASN A 603 -18.21 8.58 31.74
N ALA A 604 -18.24 7.56 32.60
CA ALA A 604 -18.69 6.24 32.19
C ALA A 604 -20.13 6.32 31.68
N GLY A 605 -20.38 5.82 30.46
CA GLY A 605 -21.70 5.86 29.82
C GLY A 605 -21.91 7.05 28.89
N ASP A 606 -20.98 8.00 28.80
CA ASP A 606 -21.01 8.98 27.71
C ASP A 606 -20.95 8.23 26.36
N LYS A 607 -21.78 8.67 25.41
CA LYS A 607 -21.87 8.10 24.07
C LYS A 607 -21.94 9.21 23.03
N LEU A 608 -20.96 9.22 22.13
CA LEU A 608 -20.96 10.07 20.94
C LEU A 608 -21.23 9.21 19.71
N SER A 609 -22.24 9.57 18.92
CA SER A 609 -22.49 8.97 17.61
C SER A 609 -22.27 10.01 16.53
N LEU A 610 -21.43 9.68 15.55
CA LEU A 610 -21.18 10.48 14.35
C LEU A 610 -21.71 9.73 13.13
N GLN A 611 -22.35 10.47 12.23
CA GLN A 611 -22.80 9.98 10.93
C GLN A 611 -22.30 10.94 9.85
N PHE A 612 -21.64 10.39 8.84
CA PHE A 612 -21.10 11.14 7.71
C PHE A 612 -21.70 10.61 6.40
N PRO A 613 -22.32 11.48 5.57
CA PRO A 613 -22.68 11.14 4.20
C PRO A 613 -21.46 10.66 3.43
N ILE A 614 -21.59 9.52 2.76
CA ILE A 614 -20.58 8.98 1.86
C ILE A 614 -21.15 8.97 0.43
N THR A 615 -20.46 9.62 -0.49
CA THR A 615 -20.93 9.86 -1.85
C THR A 615 -19.94 9.30 -2.87
N LEU A 616 -20.46 9.03 -4.07
CA LEU A 616 -19.63 8.73 -5.23
C LEU A 616 -19.02 10.02 -5.78
N ARG A 617 -17.75 9.96 -6.16
CA ARG A 617 -17.02 11.03 -6.84
C ARG A 617 -16.09 10.46 -7.88
N THR A 618 -15.74 11.27 -8.86
CA THR A 618 -14.66 10.95 -9.78
C THR A 618 -13.41 11.77 -9.48
N GLU A 619 -12.26 11.26 -9.87
CA GLU A 619 -10.98 11.96 -9.76
C GLU A 619 -10.18 11.77 -11.05
N ALA A 620 -9.88 12.88 -11.73
CA ALA A 620 -9.06 12.86 -12.93
C ALA A 620 -7.65 12.34 -12.63
N ILE A 621 -7.11 11.57 -13.57
CA ILE A 621 -5.70 11.20 -13.55
C ILE A 621 -4.83 12.46 -13.53
N LYS A 622 -3.69 12.41 -12.85
CA LYS A 622 -2.75 13.55 -12.80
C LYS A 622 -1.95 13.62 -14.10
N ASP A 623 -2.62 13.97 -15.19
CA ASP A 623 -2.01 14.18 -16.50
C ASP A 623 -2.62 15.42 -17.14
N ASP A 624 -1.79 16.30 -17.72
CA ASP A 624 -2.27 17.55 -18.33
C ASP A 624 -2.43 17.48 -19.86
N ARG A 625 -2.15 16.32 -20.47
CA ARG A 625 -2.32 16.12 -21.92
C ARG A 625 -3.77 15.83 -22.25
N SER A 626 -4.25 16.41 -23.36
CA SER A 626 -5.66 16.34 -23.74
C SER A 626 -6.18 14.93 -24.00
N GLN A 627 -5.33 14.00 -24.46
CA GLN A 627 -5.75 12.60 -24.67
C GLN A 627 -6.13 11.86 -23.38
N TYR A 628 -5.67 12.34 -22.21
CA TYR A 628 -5.97 11.75 -20.90
C TYR A 628 -7.05 12.52 -20.13
N ALA A 629 -7.60 13.61 -20.68
CA ALA A 629 -8.54 14.49 -19.98
C ALA A 629 -9.84 13.80 -19.53
N SER A 630 -10.25 12.73 -20.21
CA SER A 630 -11.43 11.92 -19.87
C SER A 630 -11.15 10.76 -18.92
N ILE A 631 -9.88 10.53 -18.54
CA ILE A 631 -9.49 9.40 -17.71
C ILE A 631 -9.69 9.75 -16.23
N GLN A 632 -10.58 9.03 -15.57
CA GLN A 632 -10.98 9.29 -14.19
C GLN A 632 -11.10 8.01 -13.37
N ALA A 633 -10.65 8.06 -12.12
CA ALA A 633 -10.95 7.05 -11.11
C ALA A 633 -12.31 7.32 -10.47
N ILE A 634 -12.96 6.29 -9.93
CA ILE A 634 -14.24 6.40 -9.22
C ILE A 634 -14.01 6.04 -7.75
N LEU A 635 -14.46 6.91 -6.83
CA LEU A 635 -14.34 6.67 -5.40
C LEU A 635 -15.70 6.77 -4.71
N TYR A 636 -15.87 5.97 -3.67
CA TYR A 636 -16.98 6.03 -2.72
C TYR A 636 -16.43 6.40 -1.34
N GLY A 637 -16.54 7.68 -0.96
CA GLY A 637 -15.85 8.23 0.20
C GLY A 637 -14.33 7.97 0.15
N PRO A 638 -13.75 7.21 1.11
CA PRO A 638 -12.33 6.87 1.12
C PRO A 638 -11.97 5.66 0.24
N TYR A 639 -12.94 4.91 -0.31
CA TYR A 639 -12.69 3.67 -1.06
C TYR A 639 -12.55 3.97 -2.56
N LEU A 640 -11.44 3.55 -3.15
CA LEU A 640 -11.26 3.49 -4.60
C LEU A 640 -11.99 2.27 -5.15
N LEU A 641 -12.87 2.48 -6.12
CA LEU A 641 -13.60 1.43 -6.79
C LEU A 641 -12.87 1.03 -8.09
N ALA A 642 -12.71 -0.27 -8.29
CA ALA A 642 -12.21 -0.87 -9.53
C ALA A 642 -13.28 -1.75 -10.16
N GLY A 643 -13.31 -1.82 -11.49
CA GLY A 643 -14.27 -2.62 -12.23
C GLY A 643 -13.71 -3.97 -12.63
N HIS A 644 -14.48 -5.05 -12.46
CA HIS A 644 -14.15 -6.38 -12.98
C HIS A 644 -14.17 -6.37 -14.51
N THR A 645 -13.00 -6.41 -15.14
CA THR A 645 -12.85 -6.31 -16.60
C THR A 645 -11.44 -6.70 -17.02
N THR A 646 -11.30 -7.23 -18.24
CA THR A 646 -10.00 -7.59 -18.85
C THR A 646 -9.47 -6.51 -19.79
N GLY A 647 -10.12 -5.34 -19.89
CA GLY A 647 -9.60 -4.22 -20.69
C GLY A 647 -10.63 -3.17 -21.12
N ASP A 648 -11.93 -3.51 -21.11
CA ASP A 648 -13.00 -2.52 -21.30
C ASP A 648 -12.95 -1.50 -20.17
N TRP A 649 -13.10 -0.22 -20.51
CA TRP A 649 -12.97 0.90 -19.57
C TRP A 649 -13.78 2.14 -19.96
N ASP A 650 -14.53 2.09 -21.06
CA ASP A 650 -15.31 3.23 -21.55
C ASP A 650 -16.68 3.30 -20.85
N ILE A 651 -16.89 4.40 -20.13
CA ILE A 651 -18.15 4.73 -19.44
C ILE A 651 -18.87 5.83 -20.21
N LYS A 652 -20.19 5.65 -20.40
CA LYS A 652 -21.05 6.64 -21.03
C LYS A 652 -21.77 7.44 -19.95
N ALA A 653 -21.28 8.62 -19.63
CA ALA A 653 -22.02 9.61 -18.86
C ALA A 653 -22.75 10.53 -19.85
N ALA A 654 -24.04 10.80 -19.64
CA ALA A 654 -24.70 11.83 -20.44
C ALA A 654 -24.22 13.23 -19.99
N PRO A 655 -24.23 14.24 -20.88
CA PRO A 655 -23.86 15.60 -20.49
C PRO A 655 -24.73 16.06 -19.32
N ASN A 656 -24.11 16.56 -18.25
CA ASN A 656 -24.77 17.00 -17.01
C ASN A 656 -25.50 15.91 -16.19
N ALA A 657 -25.30 14.63 -16.48
CA ALA A 657 -25.85 13.55 -15.65
C ALA A 657 -25.16 13.50 -14.27
N SER A 658 -25.96 13.22 -13.23
CA SER A 658 -25.41 12.89 -11.92
C SER A 658 -24.68 11.54 -12.00
N ILE A 659 -23.68 11.33 -11.15
CA ILE A 659 -23.00 10.02 -11.05
C ILE A 659 -24.00 8.90 -10.75
N GLU A 660 -25.04 9.21 -9.96
CA GLU A 660 -26.10 8.27 -9.58
C GLU A 660 -26.97 7.81 -10.77
N ASP A 661 -26.98 8.56 -11.88
CA ASP A 661 -27.74 8.18 -13.08
C ASP A 661 -27.10 7.00 -13.84
N TRP A 662 -25.79 6.81 -13.65
CA TRP A 662 -25.00 5.80 -14.35
C TRP A 662 -24.21 4.87 -13.43
N ILE A 663 -24.15 5.12 -12.12
CA ILE A 663 -23.68 4.17 -11.10
C ILE A 663 -24.80 3.89 -10.11
N THR A 664 -25.17 2.61 -9.95
CA THR A 664 -26.26 2.19 -9.06
C THR A 664 -25.76 1.18 -8.02
N PRO A 665 -26.21 1.26 -6.74
CA PRO A 665 -25.77 0.35 -5.70
C PRO A 665 -26.37 -1.05 -5.86
N ILE A 666 -25.60 -2.08 -5.48
CA ILE A 666 -26.06 -3.47 -5.44
C ILE A 666 -26.58 -3.80 -4.03
N PRO A 667 -27.85 -4.16 -3.83
CA PRO A 667 -28.38 -4.47 -2.50
C PRO A 667 -27.87 -5.81 -1.96
N ALA A 668 -27.78 -5.92 -0.63
CA ALA A 668 -27.34 -7.14 0.07
C ALA A 668 -28.07 -8.42 -0.36
N SER A 669 -29.36 -8.30 -0.71
CA SER A 669 -30.20 -9.42 -1.12
C SER A 669 -29.71 -10.10 -2.40
N TYR A 670 -28.90 -9.45 -3.25
CA TYR A 670 -28.42 -10.10 -4.47
C TYR A 670 -27.51 -11.30 -4.18
N ASN A 671 -26.77 -11.28 -3.06
CA ASN A 671 -25.90 -12.40 -2.68
C ASN A 671 -26.67 -13.69 -2.37
N SER A 672 -27.94 -13.61 -1.93
CA SER A 672 -28.78 -14.81 -1.75
C SER A 672 -29.30 -15.39 -3.06
N HIS A 673 -29.05 -14.74 -4.20
CA HIS A 673 -29.47 -15.16 -5.53
C HIS A 673 -28.31 -15.62 -6.42
N LEU A 674 -27.09 -15.75 -5.87
CA LEU A 674 -25.91 -16.19 -6.61
C LEU A 674 -25.75 -17.72 -6.55
N PHE A 675 -25.61 -18.33 -7.72
CA PHE A 675 -25.44 -19.77 -7.89
C PHE A 675 -24.40 -20.10 -8.97
N TYR A 676 -23.77 -21.26 -8.82
CA TYR A 676 -23.11 -21.95 -9.94
C TYR A 676 -23.80 -23.30 -10.18
N PHE A 677 -23.75 -23.78 -11.41
CA PHE A 677 -24.37 -25.02 -11.84
C PHE A 677 -23.27 -26.01 -12.21
N SER A 678 -23.34 -27.23 -11.67
CA SER A 678 -22.22 -28.18 -11.73
C SER A 678 -22.63 -29.59 -12.14
N GLN A 679 -21.68 -30.31 -12.71
CA GLN A 679 -21.75 -31.74 -13.05
C GLN A 679 -20.43 -32.43 -12.71
N ALA A 680 -20.51 -33.69 -12.26
CA ALA A 680 -19.35 -34.55 -12.09
C ALA A 680 -19.00 -35.23 -13.43
N PHE A 681 -17.73 -35.14 -13.84
CA PHE A 681 -17.23 -35.78 -15.06
C PHE A 681 -15.74 -36.13 -14.90
N ALA A 682 -15.34 -37.35 -15.26
CA ALA A 682 -13.95 -37.82 -15.19
C ALA A 682 -13.21 -37.46 -13.88
N ASN A 683 -13.82 -37.78 -12.72
CA ASN A 683 -13.30 -37.49 -11.37
C ASN A 683 -13.08 -36.00 -11.04
N SER A 684 -13.65 -35.08 -11.82
CA SER A 684 -13.62 -33.64 -11.56
C SER A 684 -15.03 -33.05 -11.58
N THR A 685 -15.20 -31.91 -10.91
CA THR A 685 -16.43 -31.12 -11.00
C THR A 685 -16.26 -30.06 -12.08
N TYR A 686 -17.22 -29.97 -12.98
CA TYR A 686 -17.30 -28.95 -14.03
C TYR A 686 -18.49 -28.04 -13.79
N VAL A 687 -18.35 -26.76 -14.17
CA VAL A 687 -19.35 -25.71 -13.96
C VAL A 687 -19.61 -24.92 -15.24
N PHE A 688 -20.80 -24.30 -15.34
CA PHE A 688 -21.06 -23.29 -16.37
C PHE A 688 -20.07 -22.14 -16.24
N THR A 689 -19.56 -21.65 -17.36
CA THR A 689 -18.72 -20.45 -17.42
C THR A 689 -19.09 -19.59 -18.63
N ASN A 690 -19.14 -18.27 -18.46
CA ASN A 690 -19.30 -17.31 -19.56
C ASN A 690 -17.96 -16.86 -20.20
N SER A 691 -16.82 -17.45 -19.80
CA SER A 691 -15.47 -17.05 -20.25
C SER A 691 -15.18 -17.34 -21.73
N LYS A 692 -16.04 -18.12 -22.38
CA LYS A 692 -16.04 -18.33 -23.84
C LYS A 692 -17.43 -17.98 -24.36
N HIS A 693 -17.46 -17.42 -25.56
CA HIS A 693 -18.70 -17.27 -26.32
C HIS A 693 -18.68 -18.29 -27.46
N PRO A 694 -19.56 -19.31 -27.44
CA PRO A 694 -20.69 -19.53 -26.51
C PRO A 694 -20.31 -20.13 -25.14
N LEU A 695 -21.27 -20.16 -24.19
CA LEU A 695 -21.09 -20.69 -22.83
C LEU A 695 -20.44 -22.09 -22.84
N ALA A 696 -19.56 -22.33 -21.88
CA ALA A 696 -18.78 -23.57 -21.79
C ALA A 696 -18.91 -24.23 -20.41
N MET A 697 -18.53 -25.51 -20.33
CA MET A 697 -18.26 -26.22 -19.08
C MET A 697 -16.76 -26.19 -18.81
N GLN A 698 -16.35 -25.75 -17.62
CA GLN A 698 -14.94 -25.75 -17.20
C GLN A 698 -14.79 -26.33 -15.80
N LYS A 699 -13.58 -26.76 -15.44
CA LYS A 699 -13.30 -27.30 -14.11
C LYS A 699 -13.63 -26.25 -13.05
N LEU A 700 -14.21 -26.69 -11.92
CA LEU A 700 -14.58 -25.83 -10.79
C LEU A 700 -13.40 -24.91 -10.42
N PRO A 701 -13.55 -23.58 -10.54
CA PRO A 701 -12.45 -22.64 -10.32
C PRO A 701 -12.22 -22.36 -8.84
N VAL A 702 -11.05 -21.80 -8.54
CA VAL A 702 -10.69 -21.31 -7.21
C VAL A 702 -11.31 -19.93 -6.98
N PRO A 703 -11.92 -19.65 -5.81
CA PRO A 703 -12.42 -18.31 -5.47
C PRO A 703 -11.32 -17.25 -5.56
N GLY A 704 -11.66 -16.03 -5.98
CA GLY A 704 -10.66 -14.97 -6.15
C GLY A 704 -10.03 -14.90 -7.54
N THR A 705 -10.62 -15.54 -8.56
CA THR A 705 -10.11 -15.61 -9.94
C THR A 705 -11.18 -15.19 -10.95
N ASP A 706 -10.77 -14.74 -12.14
CA ASP A 706 -11.70 -14.39 -13.24
C ASP A 706 -12.69 -15.53 -13.53
N LEU A 707 -12.19 -16.78 -13.55
CA LEU A 707 -13.03 -17.95 -13.79
C LEU A 707 -14.11 -18.14 -12.71
N ALA A 708 -13.86 -17.78 -11.46
CA ALA A 708 -14.86 -17.84 -10.40
C ALA A 708 -15.99 -16.83 -10.62
N LEU A 709 -15.67 -15.64 -11.12
CA LEU A 709 -16.66 -14.65 -11.54
C LEU A 709 -17.49 -15.20 -12.70
N HIS A 710 -16.82 -15.69 -13.74
CA HIS A 710 -17.43 -16.25 -14.94
C HIS A 710 -18.32 -17.47 -14.68
N ALA A 711 -18.03 -18.21 -13.60
CA ALA A 711 -18.79 -19.37 -13.16
C ALA A 711 -19.99 -19.03 -12.26
N THR A 712 -20.10 -17.78 -11.81
CA THR A 712 -21.14 -17.34 -10.88
C THR A 712 -22.24 -16.62 -11.65
N PHE A 713 -23.49 -17.00 -11.40
CA PHE A 713 -24.67 -16.42 -12.04
C PHE A 713 -25.67 -15.96 -10.98
N ARG A 714 -26.24 -14.78 -11.18
CA ARG A 714 -27.41 -14.33 -10.44
C ARG A 714 -28.67 -14.91 -11.08
N VAL A 715 -29.46 -15.60 -10.27
CA VAL A 715 -30.76 -16.14 -10.66
C VAL A 715 -31.82 -15.07 -10.44
N ILE A 716 -32.48 -14.64 -11.51
CA ILE A 716 -33.53 -13.63 -11.49
C ILE A 716 -34.89 -14.32 -11.69
N GLN A 717 -35.78 -14.20 -10.71
CA GLN A 717 -37.16 -14.68 -10.82
C GLN A 717 -38.09 -13.60 -11.41
N GLY A 718 -39.20 -14.01 -12.02
CA GLY A 718 -40.31 -13.09 -12.36
C GLY A 718 -40.95 -12.43 -11.12
N LYS A 719 -42.12 -11.77 -11.29
CA LYS A 719 -42.78 -10.87 -10.30
C LYS A 719 -43.05 -11.41 -8.86
N SER A 720 -42.67 -12.64 -8.51
CA SER A 720 -42.76 -13.18 -7.15
C SER A 720 -41.36 -13.35 -6.57
N SER A 721 -40.94 -12.45 -5.69
CA SER A 721 -39.65 -12.52 -4.99
C SER A 721 -39.75 -13.41 -3.76
N THR A 722 -39.63 -14.73 -3.94
CA THR A 722 -39.44 -15.64 -2.80
C THR A 722 -37.96 -15.93 -2.63
N ASN A 723 -37.39 -15.63 -1.45
CA ASN A 723 -36.03 -16.05 -1.11
C ASN A 723 -35.95 -17.58 -1.09
N PHE A 724 -35.03 -18.15 -1.87
CA PHE A 724 -34.78 -19.59 -1.83
C PHE A 724 -33.47 -19.90 -1.10
N THR A 725 -33.52 -20.91 -0.24
CA THR A 725 -32.34 -21.49 0.41
C THR A 725 -31.53 -22.35 -0.56
N THR A 726 -32.20 -23.02 -1.48
CA THR A 726 -31.62 -23.88 -2.52
C THR A 726 -32.37 -23.70 -3.84
N LEU A 727 -31.74 -23.92 -4.99
CA LEU A 727 -32.43 -23.75 -6.27
C LEU A 727 -33.47 -24.87 -6.54
N THR A 728 -33.41 -25.98 -5.80
CA THR A 728 -34.46 -27.00 -5.78
C THR A 728 -35.79 -26.45 -5.25
N ASP A 729 -35.77 -25.43 -4.37
CA ASP A 729 -36.97 -24.74 -3.91
C ASP A 729 -37.66 -23.92 -5.03
N ALA A 730 -36.95 -23.71 -6.14
CA ALA A 730 -37.46 -23.01 -7.32
C ALA A 730 -38.06 -23.96 -8.38
N ILE A 731 -38.16 -25.28 -8.12
CA ILE A 731 -38.83 -26.22 -9.03
C ILE A 731 -40.26 -25.76 -9.33
N GLY A 732 -40.63 -25.80 -10.61
CA GLY A 732 -41.90 -25.30 -11.15
C GLY A 732 -41.94 -23.79 -11.40
N LYS A 733 -40.87 -23.04 -11.10
CA LYS A 733 -40.81 -21.58 -11.27
C LYS A 733 -39.96 -21.19 -12.47
N THR A 734 -40.27 -20.01 -13.03
CA THR A 734 -39.50 -19.43 -14.14
C THR A 734 -38.37 -18.55 -13.64
N ILE A 735 -37.17 -18.76 -14.18
CA ILE A 735 -35.95 -18.02 -13.86
C ILE A 735 -35.27 -17.48 -15.13
N MET A 736 -34.39 -16.50 -14.94
CA MET A 736 -33.42 -16.02 -15.92
C MET A 736 -32.04 -16.03 -15.26
N LEU A 737 -30.98 -16.26 -16.03
CA LEU A 737 -29.61 -16.26 -15.53
C LEU A 737 -28.90 -14.99 -16.01
N GLU A 738 -28.33 -14.24 -15.09
CA GLU A 738 -27.44 -13.10 -15.36
C GLU A 738 -26.03 -13.46 -14.89
N PRO A 739 -24.99 -13.33 -15.72
CA PRO A 739 -23.62 -13.55 -15.28
C PRO A 739 -23.16 -12.49 -14.27
N PHE A 740 -22.43 -12.91 -13.23
CA PHE A 740 -22.02 -12.05 -12.11
C PHE A 740 -21.23 -10.80 -12.54
N ASP A 741 -20.30 -10.98 -13.47
CA ASP A 741 -19.37 -9.96 -14.00
C ASP A 741 -19.94 -9.17 -15.20
N HIS A 742 -21.17 -9.47 -15.64
CA HIS A 742 -21.86 -8.77 -16.73
C HIS A 742 -23.26 -8.31 -16.30
N PRO A 743 -23.35 -7.40 -15.30
CA PRO A 743 -24.64 -6.96 -14.76
C PRO A 743 -25.52 -6.33 -15.86
N GLY A 744 -26.79 -6.70 -15.92
CA GLY A 744 -27.73 -6.25 -16.95
C GLY A 744 -27.72 -7.06 -18.25
N MET A 745 -26.90 -8.11 -18.35
CA MET A 745 -26.95 -9.09 -19.44
C MET A 745 -27.67 -10.38 -19.01
N ARG A 746 -28.15 -11.18 -19.98
CA ARG A 746 -28.85 -12.44 -19.72
C ARG A 746 -28.31 -13.55 -20.59
N VAL A 747 -28.33 -14.76 -20.05
CA VAL A 747 -28.10 -15.99 -20.81
C VAL A 747 -29.34 -16.27 -21.65
N ILE A 748 -29.16 -16.49 -22.96
CA ILE A 748 -30.20 -16.87 -23.92
C ILE A 748 -29.85 -18.16 -24.64
N HIS A 749 -30.86 -18.87 -25.11
CA HIS A 749 -30.68 -19.88 -26.15
C HIS A 749 -30.90 -19.28 -27.55
N GLN A 750 -30.22 -19.83 -28.55
CA GLN A 750 -30.36 -19.43 -29.96
C GLN A 750 -31.25 -20.38 -30.79
N GLY A 751 -32.00 -21.25 -30.12
CA GLY A 751 -32.85 -22.27 -30.75
C GLY A 751 -32.32 -23.67 -30.48
N ARG A 752 -33.00 -24.67 -31.01
CA ARG A 752 -32.68 -26.09 -30.78
C ARG A 752 -31.30 -26.44 -31.30
N GLU A 753 -30.53 -27.20 -30.53
CA GLU A 753 -29.15 -27.63 -30.82
C GLU A 753 -28.13 -26.50 -30.97
N HIS A 754 -28.51 -25.26 -30.68
CA HIS A 754 -27.61 -24.12 -30.73
C HIS A 754 -27.02 -23.79 -29.35
N PRO A 755 -25.79 -23.27 -29.30
CA PRO A 755 -25.15 -22.90 -28.05
C PRO A 755 -25.89 -21.79 -27.29
N LEU A 756 -25.73 -21.77 -25.97
CA LEU A 756 -26.19 -20.66 -25.13
C LEU A 756 -25.20 -19.49 -25.23
N THR A 757 -25.73 -18.27 -25.28
CA THR A 757 -24.92 -17.03 -25.38
C THR A 757 -25.41 -16.00 -24.37
N VAL A 758 -24.61 -14.94 -24.16
CA VAL A 758 -24.93 -13.83 -23.26
C VAL A 758 -25.26 -12.61 -24.11
N VAL A 759 -26.43 -11.99 -23.89
CA VAL A 759 -26.86 -10.78 -24.60
C VAL A 759 -27.39 -9.72 -23.65
N GLY A 760 -27.49 -8.47 -24.11
CA GLY A 760 -28.12 -7.39 -23.35
C GLY A 760 -29.57 -7.69 -22.99
N SER A 761 -30.01 -7.22 -21.82
CA SER A 761 -31.36 -7.49 -21.28
C SER A 761 -32.53 -7.07 -22.18
N SER A 762 -32.33 -6.13 -23.12
CA SER A 762 -33.34 -5.69 -24.09
C SER A 762 -33.53 -6.64 -25.29
N SER A 763 -32.63 -7.61 -25.49
CA SER A 763 -32.57 -8.45 -26.70
C SER A 763 -33.11 -9.87 -26.51
N GLY A 764 -33.45 -10.26 -25.27
CA GLY A 764 -33.60 -11.68 -24.88
C GLY A 764 -35.02 -12.27 -24.83
N GLY A 765 -36.07 -11.48 -25.10
CA GLY A 765 -37.46 -11.94 -25.22
C GLY A 765 -37.87 -13.12 -24.30
N SER A 766 -38.51 -14.14 -24.86
CA SER A 766 -38.81 -15.42 -24.17
C SER A 766 -37.63 -16.40 -24.16
N SER A 767 -36.57 -16.16 -24.91
CA SER A 767 -35.42 -17.07 -25.04
C SER A 767 -34.42 -17.02 -23.88
N CYS A 768 -34.58 -16.05 -22.97
CA CYS A 768 -33.85 -15.96 -21.71
C CYS A 768 -34.55 -16.63 -20.53
N VAL A 769 -35.77 -17.14 -20.70
CA VAL A 769 -36.61 -17.64 -19.61
C VAL A 769 -36.59 -19.17 -19.57
N PHE A 770 -36.20 -19.71 -18.41
CA PHE A 770 -36.14 -21.14 -18.16
C PHE A 770 -37.10 -21.54 -17.05
N VAL A 771 -37.75 -22.70 -17.17
CA VAL A 771 -38.51 -23.34 -16.10
C VAL A 771 -37.56 -24.30 -15.37
N VAL A 772 -37.47 -24.17 -14.05
CA VAL A 772 -36.71 -25.12 -13.23
C VAL A 772 -37.56 -26.38 -13.03
N VAL A 773 -37.06 -27.54 -13.41
CA VAL A 773 -37.72 -28.83 -13.20
C VAL A 773 -36.82 -29.77 -12.40
N PRO A 774 -37.34 -30.85 -11.78
CA PRO A 774 -36.50 -31.88 -11.19
C PRO A 774 -35.52 -32.44 -12.23
N GLY A 775 -34.30 -32.79 -11.79
CA GLY A 775 -33.29 -33.34 -12.68
C GLY A 775 -33.82 -34.53 -13.48
N LEU A 776 -33.60 -34.51 -14.79
CA LEU A 776 -34.04 -35.57 -15.69
C LEU A 776 -33.34 -36.91 -15.42
N ASP A 777 -32.21 -36.90 -14.72
CA ASP A 777 -31.47 -38.08 -14.28
C ASP A 777 -32.10 -38.81 -13.07
N GLY A 778 -33.15 -38.24 -12.47
CA GLY A 778 -33.88 -38.83 -11.35
C GLY A 778 -33.17 -38.71 -10.00
N GLN A 779 -32.05 -37.98 -9.92
CA GLN A 779 -31.40 -37.69 -8.64
C GLN A 779 -32.15 -36.58 -7.89
N LYS A 780 -32.24 -36.69 -6.57
CA LYS A 780 -33.03 -35.74 -5.75
C LYS A 780 -32.41 -34.35 -5.69
N GLU A 781 -31.09 -34.24 -5.85
CA GLU A 781 -30.34 -32.99 -5.70
C GLU A 781 -30.09 -32.24 -7.02
N THR A 782 -30.50 -32.83 -8.15
CA THR A 782 -30.29 -32.25 -9.48
C THR A 782 -31.54 -31.51 -9.95
N ILE A 783 -31.31 -30.48 -10.76
CA ILE A 783 -32.34 -29.74 -11.48
C ILE A 783 -32.04 -29.73 -12.97
N SER A 784 -33.06 -29.53 -13.78
CA SER A 784 -32.91 -29.23 -15.21
C SER A 784 -33.57 -27.90 -15.54
N LEU A 785 -33.02 -27.21 -16.54
CA LEU A 785 -33.50 -25.90 -16.99
C LEU A 785 -34.18 -26.07 -18.35
N GLU A 786 -35.51 -26.11 -18.35
CA GLU A 786 -36.32 -26.23 -19.57
C GLU A 786 -36.54 -24.86 -20.19
N SER A 787 -36.45 -24.72 -21.52
CA SER A 787 -36.78 -23.46 -22.18
C SER A 787 -38.28 -23.19 -22.15
N LYS A 788 -38.68 -22.00 -21.69
CA LYS A 788 -40.09 -21.57 -21.73
C LYS A 788 -40.64 -21.39 -23.15
N SER A 789 -39.76 -21.14 -24.13
CA SER A 789 -40.18 -20.90 -25.52
C SER A 789 -40.11 -22.15 -26.39
N HIS A 790 -39.52 -23.24 -25.89
CA HIS A 790 -39.36 -24.50 -26.61
C HIS A 790 -39.59 -25.67 -25.65
N ASP A 791 -40.85 -26.09 -25.52
CA ASP A 791 -41.25 -27.20 -24.65
C ASP A 791 -40.46 -28.49 -24.99
N GLY A 792 -40.03 -29.21 -23.95
CA GLY A 792 -39.22 -30.42 -24.07
C GLY A 792 -37.75 -30.18 -24.45
N CYS A 793 -37.28 -28.93 -24.43
CA CYS A 793 -35.88 -28.58 -24.69
C CYS A 793 -35.18 -28.08 -23.42
N PHE A 794 -34.01 -28.62 -23.12
CA PHE A 794 -33.28 -28.36 -21.87
C PHE A 794 -31.90 -27.78 -22.13
N VAL A 795 -31.40 -26.99 -21.17
CA VAL A 795 -29.97 -26.67 -21.10
C VAL A 795 -29.20 -27.98 -20.97
N HIS A 796 -28.25 -28.20 -21.87
CA HIS A 796 -27.55 -29.46 -22.03
C HIS A 796 -26.05 -29.21 -22.12
N SER A 797 -25.26 -29.90 -21.30
CA SER A 797 -23.81 -29.82 -21.35
C SER A 797 -23.24 -30.73 -22.45
N GLY A 798 -22.29 -30.24 -23.23
CA GLY A 798 -21.60 -31.06 -24.22
C GLY A 798 -20.38 -31.81 -23.68
N LEU A 799 -20.26 -32.03 -22.35
CA LEU A 799 -19.07 -32.67 -21.74
C LEU A 799 -18.72 -34.02 -22.37
N HIS A 800 -19.73 -34.83 -22.71
CA HIS A 800 -19.54 -36.13 -23.38
C HIS A 800 -19.19 -36.03 -24.87
N SER A 801 -19.39 -34.87 -25.51
CA SER A 801 -19.20 -34.65 -26.96
C SER A 801 -18.16 -33.58 -27.31
N GLY A 802 -17.48 -32.99 -26.31
CA GLY A 802 -16.54 -31.90 -26.48
C GLY A 802 -17.16 -30.56 -26.92
N ARG A 803 -18.49 -30.46 -26.99
CA ARG A 803 -19.22 -29.24 -27.38
C ARG A 803 -19.55 -28.39 -26.14
N GLY A 804 -19.81 -27.09 -26.34
CA GLY A 804 -20.19 -26.15 -25.27
C GLY A 804 -21.56 -26.43 -24.65
N VAL A 805 -22.08 -25.48 -23.87
CA VAL A 805 -23.44 -25.54 -23.32
C VAL A 805 -24.44 -25.12 -24.40
N LYS A 806 -25.47 -25.92 -24.65
CA LYS A 806 -26.47 -25.70 -25.70
C LYS A 806 -27.89 -25.97 -25.21
N LEU A 807 -28.88 -25.57 -26.00
CA LEU A 807 -30.25 -26.02 -25.82
C LEU A 807 -30.44 -27.31 -26.62
N SER A 808 -30.91 -28.40 -26.00
CA SER A 808 -31.10 -29.68 -26.69
C SER A 808 -32.47 -30.29 -26.39
N CYS A 809 -33.07 -30.91 -27.39
CA CYS A 809 -34.45 -31.42 -27.36
C CYS A 809 -34.45 -32.88 -27.82
N ASN A 810 -34.14 -33.82 -26.92
CA ASN A 810 -34.18 -35.25 -27.24
C ASN A 810 -35.28 -35.96 -26.45
N SER A 811 -35.76 -37.08 -26.99
CA SER A 811 -36.78 -37.92 -26.35
C SER A 811 -36.29 -38.43 -25.00
N SER A 812 -37.20 -38.44 -24.02
CA SER A 812 -37.02 -38.66 -22.58
C SER A 812 -36.52 -40.05 -22.17
N SER A 813 -35.97 -40.85 -23.07
CA SER A 813 -35.48 -42.22 -22.83
C SER A 813 -33.95 -42.36 -22.78
N ASP A 814 -33.17 -41.42 -23.31
CA ASP A 814 -31.70 -41.48 -23.31
C ASP A 814 -31.10 -41.07 -21.95
N ALA A 815 -30.45 -42.02 -21.26
CA ALA A 815 -29.78 -41.79 -19.99
C ALA A 815 -28.63 -40.76 -20.09
N THR A 816 -27.92 -40.74 -21.22
CA THR A 816 -26.81 -39.79 -21.46
C THR A 816 -27.34 -38.37 -21.57
N PHE A 817 -28.45 -38.19 -22.29
CA PHE A 817 -29.15 -36.92 -22.38
C PHE A 817 -29.63 -36.44 -21.00
N LYS A 818 -30.30 -37.33 -20.25
CA LYS A 818 -30.80 -37.03 -18.90
C LYS A 818 -29.70 -36.55 -17.97
N GLN A 819 -28.56 -37.25 -17.96
CA GLN A 819 -27.39 -36.86 -17.17
C GLN A 819 -26.82 -35.51 -17.63
N SER A 820 -26.68 -35.31 -18.95
CA SER A 820 -26.11 -34.09 -19.53
C SER A 820 -27.00 -32.85 -19.36
N ALA A 821 -28.31 -33.03 -19.19
CA ALA A 821 -29.29 -31.98 -18.94
C ALA A 821 -29.59 -31.75 -17.44
N SER A 822 -28.98 -32.50 -16.53
CA SER A 822 -29.20 -32.41 -15.08
C SER A 822 -27.99 -31.80 -14.38
N PHE A 823 -28.22 -30.83 -13.49
CA PHE A 823 -27.16 -30.06 -12.84
C PHE A 823 -27.41 -29.97 -11.33
N ILE A 824 -26.32 -29.96 -10.56
CA ILE A 824 -26.35 -29.59 -9.15
C ILE A 824 -26.11 -28.09 -9.05
N ALA A 825 -27.08 -27.34 -8.52
CA ALA A 825 -26.97 -25.91 -8.29
C ALA A 825 -26.52 -25.60 -6.85
N LYS A 826 -25.38 -24.93 -6.70
CA LYS A 826 -24.78 -24.58 -5.40
C LYS A 826 -24.59 -23.06 -5.29
N ARG A 827 -24.34 -22.56 -4.08
CA ARG A 827 -24.09 -21.14 -3.82
C ARG A 827 -22.92 -20.63 -4.66
N GLY A 828 -23.06 -19.43 -5.20
CA GLY A 828 -22.06 -18.77 -6.06
C GLY A 828 -20.66 -18.82 -5.46
N ILE A 829 -19.67 -19.01 -6.35
CA ILE A 829 -18.26 -19.07 -5.96
C ILE A 829 -17.79 -17.67 -5.56
N SER A 830 -18.24 -16.66 -6.31
CA SER A 830 -18.05 -15.25 -6.03
C SER A 830 -19.27 -14.65 -5.33
N LYS A 831 -19.04 -13.56 -4.60
CA LYS A 831 -20.07 -12.78 -3.90
C LYS A 831 -19.80 -11.30 -4.13
N TYR A 832 -20.86 -10.50 -4.20
CA TYR A 832 -20.74 -9.04 -4.19
C TYR A 832 -20.17 -8.58 -2.85
N ASP A 833 -19.14 -7.74 -2.91
CA ASP A 833 -18.70 -6.94 -1.79
C ASP A 833 -19.84 -6.06 -1.23
N PRO A 834 -19.88 -5.74 0.08
CA PRO A 834 -20.88 -4.82 0.60
C PRO A 834 -20.84 -3.42 -0.07
N ILE A 835 -19.71 -3.02 -0.65
CA ILE A 835 -19.51 -1.77 -1.38
C ILE A 835 -19.50 -2.03 -2.91
N SER A 836 -20.37 -2.93 -3.40
CA SER A 836 -20.50 -3.16 -4.84
C SER A 836 -21.50 -2.22 -5.51
N PHE A 837 -21.15 -1.76 -6.72
CA PHE A 837 -21.99 -0.93 -7.60
C PHE A 837 -22.02 -1.49 -9.02
N VAL A 838 -23.02 -1.12 -9.80
CA VAL A 838 -23.08 -1.31 -11.25
C VAL A 838 -22.90 0.03 -11.95
N ALA A 839 -21.86 0.17 -12.78
CA ALA A 839 -21.65 1.34 -13.63
C ALA A 839 -22.02 1.06 -15.09
N LYS A 840 -22.71 1.99 -15.75
CA LYS A 840 -23.11 1.88 -17.17
C LYS A 840 -21.93 2.15 -18.10
N GLY A 841 -21.46 1.12 -18.80
CA GLY A 841 -20.43 1.26 -19.84
C GLY A 841 -21.01 1.41 -21.24
N VAL A 842 -20.14 1.68 -22.21
CA VAL A 842 -20.52 1.80 -23.63
C VAL A 842 -20.91 0.44 -24.22
N ASN A 843 -20.06 -0.57 -24.00
CA ASN A 843 -20.24 -1.93 -24.56
C ASN A 843 -20.97 -2.85 -23.58
N LYS A 844 -20.66 -2.74 -22.29
CA LYS A 844 -21.22 -3.52 -21.20
C LYS A 844 -21.21 -2.72 -19.90
N ASN A 845 -22.04 -3.10 -18.93
CA ASN A 845 -21.95 -2.52 -17.59
C ASN A 845 -20.78 -3.15 -16.81
N PHE A 846 -20.22 -2.40 -15.87
CA PHE A 846 -19.13 -2.82 -15.00
C PHE A 846 -19.67 -3.12 -13.59
N LEU A 847 -19.25 -4.25 -13.02
CA LEU A 847 -19.33 -4.48 -11.59
C LEU A 847 -18.14 -3.78 -10.93
N LEU A 848 -18.42 -2.76 -10.11
CA LEU A 848 -17.42 -2.01 -9.37
C LEU A 848 -17.36 -2.50 -7.92
N GLU A 849 -16.15 -2.71 -7.39
CA GLU A 849 -15.89 -3.10 -6.00
C GLU A 849 -14.64 -2.37 -5.46
N PRO A 850 -14.44 -2.26 -4.14
CA PRO A 850 -13.22 -1.67 -3.59
C PRO A 850 -11.97 -2.41 -4.08
N LEU A 851 -10.91 -1.67 -4.45
CA LEU A 851 -9.65 -2.27 -4.95
C LEU A 851 -9.05 -3.31 -3.98
N LEU A 852 -9.25 -3.13 -2.67
CA LEU A 852 -8.79 -4.06 -1.63
C LEU A 852 -9.50 -5.43 -1.65
N ALA A 853 -10.65 -5.55 -2.33
CA ALA A 853 -11.39 -6.80 -2.46
C ALA A 853 -10.79 -7.75 -3.51
N PHE A 854 -10.05 -7.21 -4.49
CA PHE A 854 -9.47 -7.97 -5.61
C PHE A 854 -8.28 -8.82 -5.17
N ARG A 855 -8.20 -10.05 -5.70
CA ARG A 855 -7.09 -10.99 -5.55
C ARG A 855 -6.43 -11.24 -6.89
N ASP A 856 -6.82 -12.29 -7.61
CA ASP A 856 -6.22 -12.66 -8.89
C ASP A 856 -7.08 -12.18 -10.07
N GLU A 857 -8.28 -11.68 -9.81
CA GLU A 857 -9.18 -11.12 -10.81
C GLU A 857 -8.55 -9.95 -11.56
N SER A 858 -8.88 -9.84 -12.84
CA SER A 858 -8.55 -8.71 -13.69
C SER A 858 -9.49 -7.53 -13.43
N TYR A 859 -8.91 -6.33 -13.34
CA TYR A 859 -9.63 -5.10 -13.05
C TYR A 859 -9.09 -3.88 -13.79
N THR A 860 -9.90 -2.82 -13.77
CA THR A 860 -9.53 -1.48 -14.22
C THR A 860 -9.86 -0.47 -13.12
N ALA A 861 -8.89 0.33 -12.69
CA ALA A 861 -9.06 1.36 -11.66
C ALA A 861 -9.41 2.75 -12.24
N TYR A 862 -8.97 3.02 -13.47
CA TYR A 862 -9.22 4.26 -14.20
C TYR A 862 -10.08 4.02 -15.42
N PHE A 863 -11.16 4.81 -15.57
CA PHE A 863 -12.11 4.68 -16.66
C PHE A 863 -12.01 5.85 -17.62
N ASN A 864 -12.26 5.59 -18.89
CA ASN A 864 -12.49 6.62 -19.87
C ASN A 864 -13.94 7.09 -19.79
N ILE A 865 -14.19 8.18 -19.07
CA ILE A 865 -15.53 8.71 -18.84
C ILE A 865 -15.79 9.83 -19.84
N LYS A 866 -16.52 9.51 -20.91
CA LYS A 866 -16.94 10.50 -21.92
C LYS A 866 -18.29 11.07 -21.49
N GLY A 867 -18.32 12.40 -21.36
CA GLY A 867 -19.53 13.19 -21.10
C GLY A 867 -20.25 13.61 -22.37
#